data_AF-A0A2V7ST28-F1
#
_entry.id   AF-A0A2V7ST28-F1
#
_cell.length_a   1.000
_cell.length_b   1.000
_cell.length_c   1.000
_cell.angle_alpha   90.00
_cell.angle_beta   90.00
_cell.angle_gamma   90.00
#
_symmetry.space_group_name_H-M   'P 1'
#
loop_
_entity.id
_entity.type
_entity.pdbx_description
1 polymer ?
#
loop_
_entity_poly.entity_id
_entity_poly.type
_entity_poly.pdbx_seq_one_letter_code
_entity_poly.pdbx_strand_id
1 'polypeptide(L)'
;MSESALPPEDQARVKQFNPVDLDRTVIALPLLREMQEEVARIKQMAVLSPDALNEFNAAIEYAADYPGGTRAARAETVKLAQRAAELALAAFAKRVEHATDETRQREQQSHDALVAAIDAQTIEPPLPKLPYSLARLHASVIRRLQSASDRLGNGPIVRIHPKRFEIIIDLNLTHRGGRPAARQWVLDNIEHAKEIAGVRDAGQGIHFQKDQPSSQYLFARLEARAVSALVQLDIDTATVRAEELRAATDNETLKKQIPPANLRAIYHIWPDFEVSATIVKSIATVKCDAAHNAFAALGAGITWAVMDSGVKHDHPHFVRHANVDPLSTLHKDFTVDGDDPFEDENGHGTHVAGIIAGEYRTSTDKPELQPAIAISRQLKRDSEDVEVVETKLDAISGMAPRCRIVSLRVLDENGKGSVSNLIAAINHVQEANGYGRHLVIHGVNMSLGYTFEPEWFACGQSPLCVEVDRLVKSGVVVVVAAGNTGYGTLKSTAGGTSAGMALTINDPGNADLAITVGSTHRDMPHVYGVSYFSSKGPTGDGRIKPDLVAPGEKIISCAAGELQRDVAGEKPCDYVETSGTSMAAPHVSGAIAAFLSVRGEFIGDTQRIKEIFVGTCTDLRRDRYFQGAGLVDLMRAIQSV
;
A
#
# COMPACT_ATOMS: atom_id res chain seq x y z
N MET A 1 39.31 36.12 -34.59
CA MET A 1 37.90 36.11 -35.05
C MET A 1 37.33 34.78 -34.56
N SER A 2 36.53 34.71 -33.48
CA SER A 2 35.13 35.20 -33.32
C SER A 2 34.19 34.47 -34.29
N GLU A 3 33.07 33.84 -33.90
CA GLU A 3 32.29 33.72 -32.64
C GLU A 3 31.71 32.29 -32.50
N SER A 4 31.51 31.74 -31.28
CA SER A 4 30.20 31.54 -30.58
C SER A 4 29.07 30.96 -31.45
N ALA A 5 28.28 29.94 -31.06
CA ALA A 5 27.68 29.56 -29.77
C ALA A 5 27.35 28.03 -29.78
N LEU A 6 26.93 27.30 -28.74
CA LEU A 6 26.72 27.43 -27.27
C LEU A 6 26.73 25.97 -26.68
N PRO A 7 26.92 25.72 -25.37
CA PRO A 7 27.01 24.37 -24.80
C PRO A 7 25.65 23.79 -24.30
N PRO A 8 25.49 22.45 -24.27
CA PRO A 8 24.27 21.80 -23.76
C PRO A 8 24.30 21.60 -22.23
N GLU A 9 24.13 22.69 -21.48
CA GLU A 9 23.85 22.64 -20.03
C GLU A 9 22.39 22.99 -19.74
N ASP A 10 21.46 22.07 -20.02
CA ASP A 10 20.13 22.05 -19.37
C ASP A 10 19.36 20.71 -19.55
N GLN A 11 20.05 19.58 -19.39
CA GLN A 11 19.39 18.34 -19.01
C GLN A 11 19.53 18.17 -17.50
N ALA A 12 18.46 18.45 -16.77
CA ALA A 12 18.37 18.25 -15.34
C ALA A 12 18.71 16.79 -15.00
N ARG A 13 19.96 16.55 -14.55
CA ARG A 13 20.40 15.24 -14.09
C ARG A 13 19.52 14.83 -12.92
N VAL A 14 18.59 13.92 -13.17
CA VAL A 14 17.90 13.15 -12.12
C VAL A 14 19.01 12.54 -11.26
N LYS A 15 19.20 13.08 -10.05
CA LYS A 15 20.23 12.56 -9.13
C LYS A 15 19.93 11.10 -8.89
N GLN A 16 20.80 10.21 -9.38
CA GLN A 16 20.78 8.80 -9.00
C GLN A 16 20.73 8.72 -7.48
N PHE A 17 19.76 7.97 -6.96
CA PHE A 17 19.63 7.74 -5.54
C PHE A 17 20.87 6.98 -5.05
N ASN A 18 21.70 7.68 -4.29
CA ASN A 18 22.89 7.13 -3.65
C ASN A 18 22.54 6.76 -2.20
N PRO A 19 22.53 5.47 -1.81
CA PRO A 19 22.24 5.06 -0.43
C PRO A 19 23.17 5.73 0.60
N VAL A 20 24.41 6.06 0.21
CA VAL A 20 25.41 6.72 1.07
C VAL A 20 25.02 8.16 1.43
N ASP A 21 24.09 8.80 0.71
CA ASP A 21 23.61 10.14 1.05
C ASP A 21 22.52 10.12 2.15
N LEU A 22 21.85 8.98 2.37
CA LEU A 22 20.97 8.77 3.53
C LEU A 22 21.77 8.63 4.82
N ASP A 23 22.85 7.82 4.83
CA ASP A 23 23.79 7.70 5.96
C ASP A 23 24.43 9.03 6.39
N ARG A 24 24.34 10.07 5.56
CA ARG A 24 24.88 11.41 5.82
C ARG A 24 23.86 12.41 6.36
N THR A 25 22.56 12.12 6.35
CA THR A 25 21.51 13.10 6.70
C THR A 25 20.48 12.54 7.68
N VAL A 26 20.37 13.17 8.86
CA VAL A 26 19.42 12.77 9.93
C VAL A 26 17.96 12.94 9.49
N ILE A 27 17.67 13.87 8.58
CA ILE A 27 16.32 14.11 8.06
C ILE A 27 16.24 13.51 6.65
N ALA A 28 15.21 12.70 6.40
CA ALA A 28 14.98 12.08 5.10
C ALA A 28 14.97 13.12 3.96
N LEU A 29 15.74 12.87 2.88
CA LEU A 29 16.01 13.85 1.83
C LEU A 29 14.77 14.56 1.21
N PRO A 30 13.60 13.91 0.99
CA PRO A 30 12.41 14.62 0.50
C PRO A 30 11.85 15.63 1.51
N LEU A 31 11.77 15.23 2.78
CA LEU A 31 11.34 16.08 3.89
C LEU A 31 12.33 17.23 4.10
N LEU A 32 13.64 16.96 4.04
CA LEU A 32 14.68 17.99 4.16
C LEU A 32 14.56 19.07 3.07
N ARG A 33 14.27 18.70 1.82
CA ARG A 33 14.07 19.66 0.73
C ARG A 33 12.84 20.54 0.96
N GLU A 34 11.68 19.95 1.29
CA GLU A 34 10.47 20.74 1.54
C GLU A 34 10.64 21.65 2.77
N MET A 35 11.32 21.18 3.82
CA MET A 35 11.70 22.01 4.97
C MET A 35 12.61 23.18 4.58
N GLN A 36 13.61 22.95 3.71
CA GLN A 36 14.51 24.01 3.24
C GLN A 36 13.78 25.06 2.39
N GLU A 37 12.88 24.64 1.51
CA GLU A 37 12.02 25.55 0.73
C GLU A 37 11.10 26.38 1.63
N GLU A 38 10.47 25.74 2.63
CA GLU A 38 9.59 26.40 3.59
C GLU A 38 10.35 27.45 4.42
N VAL A 39 11.56 27.10 4.91
CA VAL A 39 12.45 28.03 5.63
C VAL A 39 12.91 29.18 4.72
N ALA A 40 13.16 28.91 3.43
CA ALA A 40 13.53 29.96 2.47
C ALA A 40 12.38 30.94 2.21
N ARG A 41 11.14 30.45 2.03
CA ARG A 41 9.93 31.29 1.89
C ARG A 41 9.69 32.14 3.13
N ILE A 42 9.76 31.55 4.32
CA ILE A 42 9.65 32.26 5.61
C ILE A 42 10.69 33.39 5.72
N LYS A 43 11.94 33.15 5.31
CA LYS A 43 12.98 34.19 5.29
C LYS A 43 12.68 35.30 4.28
N GLN A 44 12.22 34.96 3.08
CA GLN A 44 11.81 35.95 2.07
C GLN A 44 10.64 36.83 2.56
N MET A 45 9.65 36.23 3.21
CA MET A 45 8.53 36.96 3.83
C MET A 45 9.00 37.90 4.94
N ALA A 46 9.89 37.44 5.82
CA ALA A 46 10.46 38.28 6.89
C ALA A 46 11.28 39.47 6.38
N VAL A 47 11.92 39.35 5.19
CA VAL A 47 12.58 40.50 4.53
C VAL A 47 11.56 41.52 4.00
N LEU A 48 10.39 41.07 3.55
CA LEU A 48 9.35 41.93 2.98
C LEU A 48 8.41 42.55 4.04
N SER A 49 8.27 41.90 5.19
CA SER A 49 7.51 42.38 6.35
C SER A 49 8.15 41.83 7.64
N PRO A 50 9.02 42.61 8.32
CA PRO A 50 9.78 42.15 9.48
C PRO A 50 8.94 41.64 10.67
N ASP A 51 7.72 42.16 10.82
CA ASP A 51 6.83 41.84 11.94
C ASP A 51 5.94 40.62 11.68
N ALA A 52 5.91 40.13 10.43
CA ALA A 52 4.94 39.15 9.92
C ALA A 52 4.84 37.83 10.70
N LEU A 53 5.89 37.44 11.42
CA LEU A 53 5.94 36.21 12.24
C LEU A 53 6.43 36.46 13.68
N ASN A 54 6.54 37.73 14.09
CA ASN A 54 6.78 38.11 15.48
C ASN A 54 5.45 38.25 16.24
N GLU A 55 4.42 38.79 15.58
CA GLU A 55 3.10 39.04 16.17
C GLU A 55 2.00 38.08 15.69
N PHE A 56 2.19 37.36 14.59
CA PHE A 56 1.21 36.46 13.97
C PHE A 56 1.76 35.03 13.90
N ASN A 57 0.89 34.02 14.01
CA ASN A 57 1.29 32.61 13.99
C ASN A 57 1.00 31.91 12.65
N ALA A 58 0.38 32.60 11.70
CA ALA A 58 0.12 32.11 10.36
C ALA A 58 0.15 33.24 9.32
N ALA A 59 0.45 32.88 8.09
CA ALA A 59 0.30 33.72 6.91
C ALA A 59 -0.33 32.89 5.79
N ILE A 60 -1.42 33.40 5.21
CA ILE A 60 -2.24 32.70 4.21
C ILE A 60 -1.87 33.23 2.82
N GLU A 61 -1.34 32.36 1.96
CA GLU A 61 -1.10 32.62 0.55
C GLU A 61 -2.39 32.40 -0.26
N TYR A 62 -2.85 33.41 -0.99
CA TYR A 62 -4.04 33.35 -1.82
C TYR A 62 -3.73 32.98 -3.27
N ALA A 63 -4.65 32.24 -3.90
CA ALA A 63 -4.59 31.97 -5.33
C ALA A 63 -4.75 33.28 -6.13
N ALA A 64 -3.73 33.61 -6.92
CA ALA A 64 -3.68 34.87 -7.67
C ALA A 64 -4.71 34.92 -8.82
N ASP A 65 -5.08 33.75 -9.33
CA ASP A 65 -6.07 33.45 -10.37
C ASP A 65 -7.48 33.17 -9.81
N TYR A 66 -7.68 33.25 -8.49
CA TYR A 66 -9.00 33.07 -7.88
C TYR A 66 -10.05 34.05 -8.46
N PRO A 67 -11.29 33.62 -8.73
CA PRO A 67 -12.34 34.51 -9.25
C PRO A 67 -12.56 35.74 -8.37
N GLY A 68 -12.31 36.94 -8.91
CA GLY A 68 -12.37 38.21 -8.17
C GLY A 68 -11.06 38.61 -7.45
N GLY A 69 -9.98 37.86 -7.66
CA GLY A 69 -8.63 38.13 -7.16
C GLY A 69 -8.46 37.95 -5.65
N THR A 70 -7.29 38.36 -5.14
CA THR A 70 -6.87 38.13 -3.74
C THR A 70 -7.84 38.70 -2.69
N ARG A 71 -8.59 39.77 -3.00
CA ARG A 71 -9.62 40.32 -2.10
C ARG A 71 -10.84 39.40 -1.99
N ALA A 72 -11.27 38.78 -3.08
CA ALA A 72 -12.34 37.79 -3.08
C ALA A 72 -11.89 36.49 -2.40
N ALA A 73 -10.66 36.03 -2.69
CA ALA A 73 -10.05 34.87 -2.04
C ALA A 73 -9.99 35.02 -0.51
N ARG A 74 -9.58 36.20 0.00
CA ARG A 74 -9.64 36.52 1.43
C ARG A 74 -11.08 36.48 1.97
N ALA A 75 -12.04 37.08 1.27
CA ALA A 75 -13.43 37.13 1.73
C ALA A 75 -14.02 35.72 1.90
N GLU A 76 -13.70 34.79 0.99
CA GLU A 76 -14.11 33.39 1.11
C GLU A 76 -13.34 32.65 2.21
N THR A 77 -12.03 32.87 2.31
CA THR A 77 -11.17 32.31 3.37
C THR A 77 -11.66 32.68 4.77
N VAL A 78 -12.17 33.90 4.99
CA VAL A 78 -12.74 34.31 6.29
C VAL A 78 -13.99 33.49 6.64
N LYS A 79 -14.88 33.22 5.67
CA LYS A 79 -16.05 32.33 5.89
C LYS A 79 -15.62 30.90 6.20
N LEU A 80 -14.66 30.37 5.42
CA LEU A 80 -14.11 29.03 5.64
C LEU A 80 -13.45 28.93 7.03
N ALA A 81 -12.77 29.98 7.49
CA ALA A 81 -12.15 30.02 8.82
C ALA A 81 -13.19 30.02 9.95
N GLN A 82 -14.27 30.80 9.82
CA GLN A 82 -15.41 30.79 10.76
C GLN A 82 -16.03 29.38 10.85
N ARG A 83 -16.32 28.75 9.70
CA ARG A 83 -16.88 27.39 9.65
C ARG A 83 -15.91 26.35 10.20
N ALA A 84 -14.60 26.51 9.97
CA ALA A 84 -13.56 25.68 10.52
C ALA A 84 -13.44 25.81 12.06
N ALA A 85 -13.72 26.99 12.62
CA ALA A 85 -13.77 27.23 14.06
C ALA A 85 -14.99 26.57 14.72
N GLU A 86 -16.19 26.73 14.16
CA GLU A 86 -17.41 26.03 14.61
C GLU A 86 -17.19 24.50 14.66
N LEU A 87 -16.63 23.93 13.60
CA LEU A 87 -16.30 22.49 13.50
C LEU A 87 -15.12 22.06 14.39
N ALA A 88 -14.32 23.00 14.89
CA ALA A 88 -13.28 22.72 15.90
C ALA A 88 -13.90 22.64 17.30
N LEU A 89 -14.75 23.61 17.66
CA LEU A 89 -15.47 23.64 18.94
C LEU A 89 -16.38 22.42 19.10
N ALA A 90 -17.24 22.15 18.12
CA ALA A 90 -18.15 20.99 18.17
C ALA A 90 -17.42 19.64 18.29
N ALA A 91 -16.20 19.53 17.74
CA ALA A 91 -15.37 18.33 17.87
C ALA A 91 -14.72 18.18 19.25
N PHE A 92 -14.40 19.28 19.93
CA PHE A 92 -13.87 19.26 21.30
C PHE A 92 -14.98 19.08 22.34
N ALA A 93 -16.14 19.72 22.18
CA ALA A 93 -17.30 19.51 23.05
C ALA A 93 -17.66 18.02 23.16
N LYS A 94 -17.71 17.31 22.02
CA LYS A 94 -17.92 15.86 21.99
C LYS A 94 -16.85 15.06 22.74
N ARG A 95 -15.59 15.50 22.79
CA ARG A 95 -14.54 14.83 23.57
C ARG A 95 -14.78 14.96 25.07
N VAL A 96 -15.21 16.14 25.52
CA VAL A 96 -15.58 16.38 26.92
C VAL A 96 -16.77 15.50 27.33
N GLU A 97 -17.79 15.39 26.47
CA GLU A 97 -18.95 14.52 26.70
C GLU A 97 -18.57 13.03 26.87
N HIS A 98 -17.60 12.55 26.08
CA HIS A 98 -17.16 11.15 26.07
C HIS A 98 -15.96 10.88 27.00
N ALA A 99 -15.49 11.88 27.75
CA ALA A 99 -14.36 11.74 28.67
C ALA A 99 -14.77 10.98 29.94
N THR A 100 -13.87 10.09 30.39
CA THR A 100 -13.98 9.42 31.70
C THR A 100 -13.86 10.42 32.83
N ASP A 101 -14.37 10.10 34.02
CA ASP A 101 -14.36 11.05 35.15
C ASP A 101 -12.93 11.50 35.54
N GLU A 102 -11.92 10.66 35.33
CA GLU A 102 -10.49 10.99 35.53
C GLU A 102 -9.91 11.96 34.48
N THR A 103 -10.48 11.99 33.26
CA THR A 103 -9.96 12.79 32.13
C THR A 103 -10.81 14.03 31.82
N ARG A 104 -12.08 14.05 32.22
CA ARG A 104 -13.05 15.11 31.91
C ARG A 104 -12.57 16.51 32.32
N GLN A 105 -11.90 16.65 33.46
CA GLN A 105 -11.39 17.95 33.91
C GLN A 105 -10.29 18.51 32.99
N ARG A 106 -9.44 17.65 32.42
CA ARG A 106 -8.38 18.04 31.48
C ARG A 106 -8.92 18.35 30.09
N GLU A 107 -9.90 17.57 29.62
CA GLU A 107 -10.60 17.85 28.35
C GLU A 107 -11.41 19.15 28.44
N GLN A 108 -12.08 19.43 29.57
CA GLN A 108 -12.77 20.71 29.80
C GLN A 108 -11.82 21.90 29.75
N GLN A 109 -10.68 21.83 30.46
CA GLN A 109 -9.65 22.89 30.39
C GLN A 109 -9.12 23.09 28.96
N SER A 110 -8.97 22.01 28.19
CA SER A 110 -8.52 22.05 26.80
C SER A 110 -9.60 22.64 25.86
N HIS A 111 -10.87 22.37 26.13
CA HIS A 111 -12.01 22.98 25.44
C HIS A 111 -12.10 24.49 25.72
N ASP A 112 -11.98 24.90 26.98
CA ASP A 112 -12.12 26.32 27.35
C ASP A 112 -10.94 27.15 26.84
N ALA A 113 -9.72 26.59 26.84
CA ALA A 113 -8.56 27.16 26.17
C ALA A 113 -8.76 27.28 24.65
N LEU A 114 -9.42 26.30 24.02
CA LEU A 114 -9.75 26.35 22.58
C LEU A 114 -10.79 27.44 22.27
N VAL A 115 -11.80 27.64 23.12
CA VAL A 115 -12.78 28.74 22.98
C VAL A 115 -12.06 30.09 22.99
N ALA A 116 -11.26 30.36 24.03
CA ALA A 116 -10.49 31.60 24.13
C ALA A 116 -9.51 31.79 22.95
N ALA A 117 -8.89 30.72 22.45
CA ALA A 117 -8.02 30.74 21.28
C ALA A 117 -8.74 30.80 19.93
N ILE A 118 -10.08 30.67 19.91
CA ILE A 118 -10.94 30.90 18.74
C ILE A 118 -11.48 32.33 18.75
N ASP A 119 -11.92 32.84 19.89
CA ASP A 119 -12.40 34.22 20.02
C ASP A 119 -11.30 35.26 19.75
N ALA A 120 -10.04 34.91 20.02
CA ALA A 120 -8.87 35.75 19.74
C ALA A 120 -8.37 35.70 18.27
N GLN A 121 -9.06 35.04 17.35
CA GLN A 121 -8.58 34.84 15.98
C GLN A 121 -8.76 36.06 15.08
N THR A 122 -7.75 36.33 14.26
CA THR A 122 -7.74 37.43 13.29
C THR A 122 -7.15 36.99 11.96
N ILE A 123 -7.65 37.54 10.87
CA ILE A 123 -7.07 37.44 9.53
C ILE A 123 -7.00 38.86 8.98
N GLU A 124 -5.80 39.41 8.86
CA GLU A 124 -5.57 40.79 8.41
C GLU A 124 -5.89 40.98 6.93
N PRO A 125 -6.06 42.22 6.43
CA PRO A 125 -6.10 42.51 5.01
C PRO A 125 -4.83 42.00 4.27
N PRO A 126 -4.88 41.75 2.95
CA PRO A 126 -3.72 41.28 2.21
C PRO A 126 -2.62 42.35 2.18
N LEU A 127 -1.36 41.93 2.34
CA LEU A 127 -0.20 42.81 2.33
C LEU A 127 -0.06 43.54 0.98
N PRO A 128 0.37 44.82 0.97
CA PRO A 128 0.51 45.57 -0.27
C PRO A 128 1.43 44.87 -1.28
N LYS A 129 0.92 44.66 -2.51
CA LYS A 129 1.62 44.00 -3.63
C LYS A 129 1.98 42.52 -3.42
N LEU A 130 1.46 41.86 -2.40
CA LEU A 130 1.71 40.44 -2.11
C LEU A 130 0.40 39.66 -1.95
N PRO A 131 0.34 38.37 -2.33
CA PRO A 131 -0.84 37.53 -2.17
C PRO A 131 -1.01 36.98 -0.75
N TYR A 132 -0.40 37.57 0.28
CA TYR A 132 -0.41 37.07 1.65
C TYR A 132 -1.29 37.91 2.58
N SER A 133 -2.08 37.26 3.44
CA SER A 133 -2.65 37.88 4.67
C SER A 133 -2.01 37.27 5.91
N LEU A 134 -1.65 38.12 6.88
CA LEU A 134 -1.21 37.66 8.20
C LEU A 134 -2.42 37.23 9.03
N ALA A 135 -2.24 36.24 9.91
CA ALA A 135 -3.34 35.68 10.69
C ALA A 135 -2.90 35.16 12.06
N ARG A 136 -3.78 35.29 13.05
CA ARG A 136 -3.74 34.54 14.31
C ARG A 136 -4.84 33.47 14.24
N LEU A 137 -4.44 32.22 14.07
CA LEU A 137 -5.36 31.09 13.94
C LEU A 137 -4.91 29.91 14.80
N HIS A 138 -5.84 29.32 15.54
CA HIS A 138 -5.53 28.11 16.31
C HIS A 138 -5.23 26.93 15.38
N ALA A 139 -4.35 26.01 15.80
CA ALA A 139 -3.90 24.88 14.98
C ALA A 139 -5.05 23.99 14.46
N SER A 140 -6.09 23.79 15.28
CA SER A 140 -7.31 23.05 14.89
C SER A 140 -8.10 23.72 13.75
N VAL A 141 -8.04 25.05 13.65
CA VAL A 141 -8.71 25.85 12.62
C VAL A 141 -7.88 25.85 11.34
N ILE A 142 -6.57 26.08 11.42
CA ILE A 142 -5.66 26.02 10.26
C ILE A 142 -5.80 24.69 9.50
N ARG A 143 -5.82 23.56 10.22
CA ARG A 143 -5.99 22.22 9.62
C ARG A 143 -7.32 22.06 8.87
N ARG A 144 -8.41 22.55 9.46
CA ARG A 144 -9.76 22.49 8.87
C ARG A 144 -9.92 23.48 7.71
N LEU A 145 -9.30 24.66 7.80
CA LEU A 145 -9.31 25.70 6.79
C LEU A 145 -8.61 25.25 5.50
N GLN A 146 -7.40 24.67 5.61
CA GLN A 146 -6.71 24.10 4.45
C GLN A 146 -7.56 23.00 3.81
N SER A 147 -8.00 22.00 4.58
CA SER A 147 -8.85 20.90 4.06
C SER A 147 -10.17 21.39 3.46
N ALA A 148 -10.77 22.47 3.97
CA ALA A 148 -11.96 23.08 3.40
C ALA A 148 -11.68 23.82 2.08
N SER A 149 -10.51 24.45 1.93
CA SER A 149 -10.05 25.04 0.67
C SER A 149 -9.77 23.97 -0.38
N ASP A 150 -9.04 22.91 -0.03
CA ASP A 150 -8.63 21.84 -0.95
C ASP A 150 -9.85 21.11 -1.55
N ARG A 151 -10.94 20.95 -0.78
CA ARG A 151 -12.21 20.35 -1.23
C ARG A 151 -12.96 21.15 -2.30
N LEU A 152 -12.63 22.42 -2.50
CA LEU A 152 -13.30 23.27 -3.49
C LEU A 152 -12.72 23.11 -4.91
N GLY A 153 -11.63 22.35 -5.08
CA GLY A 153 -10.97 22.10 -6.37
C GLY A 153 -10.18 23.29 -6.92
N ASN A 154 -10.77 24.48 -6.91
CA ASN A 154 -10.12 25.77 -7.12
C ASN A 154 -10.32 26.65 -5.88
N GLY A 155 -9.67 26.25 -4.78
CA GLY A 155 -9.81 26.89 -3.48
C GLY A 155 -9.13 28.26 -3.38
N PRO A 156 -9.57 29.14 -2.45
CA PRO A 156 -8.99 30.48 -2.32
C PRO A 156 -7.55 30.50 -1.77
N ILE A 157 -7.10 29.43 -1.12
CA ILE A 157 -5.80 29.34 -0.43
C ILE A 157 -4.85 28.42 -1.22
N VAL A 158 -3.66 28.92 -1.54
CA VAL A 158 -2.54 28.15 -2.09
C VAL A 158 -1.80 27.38 -0.98
N ARG A 159 -1.43 28.08 0.10
CA ARG A 159 -0.74 27.49 1.25
C ARG A 159 -0.92 28.37 2.50
N ILE A 160 -0.81 27.75 3.68
CA ILE A 160 -0.68 28.47 4.95
C ILE A 160 0.73 28.22 5.51
N HIS A 161 1.48 29.30 5.71
CA HIS A 161 2.81 29.30 6.31
C HIS A 161 2.72 29.66 7.80
N PRO A 162 3.57 29.10 8.68
CA PRO A 162 4.53 28.03 8.40
C PRO A 162 3.86 26.66 8.29
N LYS A 163 4.29 25.83 7.33
CA LYS A 163 3.83 24.44 7.20
C LYS A 163 4.25 23.64 8.43
N ARG A 164 3.26 23.05 9.12
CA ARG A 164 3.49 22.06 10.17
C ARG A 164 3.62 20.67 9.54
N PHE A 165 4.75 20.02 9.74
CA PHE A 165 5.04 18.67 9.26
C PHE A 165 4.64 17.65 10.32
N GLU A 166 3.89 16.62 9.92
CA GLU A 166 3.75 15.39 10.73
C GLU A 166 5.01 14.56 10.48
N ILE A 167 5.71 14.16 11.55
CA ILE A 167 7.00 13.47 11.47
C ILE A 167 7.08 12.29 12.45
N ILE A 168 7.89 11.30 12.06
CA ILE A 168 8.28 10.15 12.87
C ILE A 168 9.75 10.31 13.22
N ILE A 169 10.05 10.43 14.51
CA ILE A 169 11.40 10.51 15.06
C ILE A 169 11.81 9.09 15.48
N ASP A 170 12.79 8.52 14.77
CA ASP A 170 13.38 7.21 15.05
C ASP A 170 14.50 7.36 16.07
N LEU A 171 14.40 6.67 17.20
CA LEU A 171 15.32 6.81 18.33
C LEU A 171 16.56 5.92 18.17
N ASN A 172 17.74 6.47 18.45
CA ASN A 172 19.00 5.75 18.34
C ASN A 172 19.09 4.62 19.39
N LEU A 173 18.97 3.37 18.92
CA LEU A 173 19.08 2.17 19.75
C LEU A 173 20.42 2.02 20.47
N THR A 174 21.49 2.65 19.95
CA THR A 174 22.85 2.59 20.51
C THR A 174 23.14 3.70 21.53
N HIS A 175 22.19 4.59 21.80
CA HIS A 175 22.35 5.69 22.75
C HIS A 175 22.69 5.19 24.17
N ARG A 176 23.54 5.94 24.90
CA ARG A 176 23.98 5.57 26.25
C ARG A 176 22.82 5.68 27.25
N GLY A 177 22.35 4.55 27.75
CA GLY A 177 21.11 4.44 28.54
C GLY A 177 19.93 3.84 27.75
N GLY A 178 20.15 3.49 26.49
CA GLY A 178 19.18 2.82 25.61
C GLY A 178 18.01 3.72 25.19
N ARG A 179 17.00 3.07 24.60
CA ARG A 179 15.76 3.70 24.12
C ARG A 179 15.10 4.66 25.14
N PRO A 180 14.96 4.34 26.44
CA PRO A 180 14.33 5.24 27.40
C PRO A 180 15.08 6.56 27.57
N ALA A 181 16.42 6.53 27.61
CA ALA A 181 17.24 7.73 27.75
C ALA A 181 17.20 8.61 26.48
N ALA A 182 17.29 8.01 25.29
CA ALA A 182 17.13 8.73 24.02
C ALA A 182 15.75 9.39 23.91
N ARG A 183 14.69 8.66 24.30
CA ARG A 183 13.31 9.17 24.33
C ARG A 183 13.15 10.35 25.28
N GLN A 184 13.68 10.23 26.51
CA GLN A 184 13.61 11.29 27.50
C GLN A 184 14.36 12.54 27.02
N TRP A 185 15.54 12.38 26.40
CA TRP A 185 16.27 13.50 25.82
C TRP A 185 15.43 14.26 24.78
N VAL A 186 14.75 13.56 23.86
CA VAL A 186 13.88 14.21 22.87
C VAL A 186 12.69 14.92 23.53
N LEU A 187 12.08 14.32 24.56
CA LEU A 187 10.99 14.93 25.33
C LEU A 187 11.43 16.21 26.05
N ASP A 188 12.61 16.20 26.68
CA ASP A 188 13.15 17.34 27.44
C ASP A 188 13.57 18.51 26.52
N ASN A 189 14.03 18.21 25.30
CA ASN A 189 14.65 19.20 24.41
C ASN A 189 13.73 19.74 23.30
N ILE A 190 12.51 19.19 23.11
CA ILE A 190 11.61 19.64 22.04
C ILE A 190 11.09 21.07 22.24
N GLU A 191 10.81 21.48 23.48
CA GLU A 191 10.41 22.86 23.79
C GLU A 191 11.60 23.81 23.67
N HIS A 192 12.79 23.39 24.12
CA HIS A 192 14.01 24.19 23.95
C HIS A 192 14.37 24.41 22.47
N ALA A 193 14.17 23.40 21.62
CA ALA A 193 14.32 23.53 20.17
C ALA A 193 13.30 24.50 19.55
N LYS A 194 12.06 24.54 20.07
CA LYS A 194 11.04 25.54 19.67
C LYS A 194 11.44 26.95 20.11
N GLU A 195 11.98 27.12 21.32
CA GLU A 195 12.51 28.40 21.82
C GLU A 195 13.66 28.92 20.94
N ILE A 196 14.67 28.10 20.67
CA ILE A 196 15.80 28.43 19.77
C ILE A 196 15.29 28.81 18.37
N ALA A 197 14.28 28.09 17.85
CA ALA A 197 13.67 28.36 16.55
C ALA A 197 12.75 29.59 16.50
N GLY A 198 12.47 30.24 17.64
CA GLY A 198 11.55 31.36 17.75
C GLY A 198 10.08 30.99 17.52
N VAL A 199 9.70 29.74 17.79
CA VAL A 199 8.37 29.19 17.52
C VAL A 199 7.43 29.43 18.73
N ARG A 200 6.34 30.17 18.51
CA ARG A 200 5.38 30.60 19.56
C ARG A 200 4.01 29.91 19.49
N ASP A 201 3.84 28.93 18.61
CA ASP A 201 2.56 28.30 18.32
C ASP A 201 2.28 27.08 19.22
N ALA A 202 1.18 27.12 19.96
CA ALA A 202 0.82 26.13 20.98
C ALA A 202 0.43 24.73 20.41
N GLY A 203 0.25 24.59 19.09
CA GLY A 203 -0.17 23.35 18.44
C GLY A 203 0.97 22.40 18.03
N GLN A 204 2.19 22.58 18.55
CA GLN A 204 3.39 21.84 18.17
C GLN A 204 3.97 21.05 19.34
N GLY A 205 4.24 19.76 19.13
CA GLY A 205 4.72 18.84 20.16
C GLY A 205 4.58 17.36 19.77
N ILE A 206 4.70 16.49 20.77
CA ILE A 206 4.66 15.02 20.64
C ILE A 206 3.23 14.48 20.80
N HIS A 207 2.89 13.44 20.04
CA HIS A 207 1.55 12.83 19.98
C HIS A 207 1.36 11.72 21.02
N PHE A 208 1.40 12.09 22.30
CA PHE A 208 1.37 11.17 23.45
C PHE A 208 0.35 9.99 23.39
N GLN A 209 -0.75 10.11 22.64
CA GLN A 209 -1.70 9.01 22.39
C GLN A 209 -1.14 7.88 21.51
N LYS A 210 -0.29 8.19 20.51
CA LYS A 210 0.39 7.22 19.64
C LYS A 210 1.65 6.61 20.30
N ASP A 211 2.15 7.21 21.37
CA ASP A 211 3.53 7.03 21.85
C ASP A 211 3.64 6.13 23.11
N GLN A 212 3.61 4.81 22.96
CA GLN A 212 3.86 3.89 24.09
C GLN A 212 5.31 3.96 24.61
N PRO A 213 5.59 3.75 25.92
CA PRO A 213 6.95 3.77 26.48
C PRO A 213 7.92 2.74 25.89
N SER A 214 7.40 1.67 25.30
CA SER A 214 8.13 0.59 24.62
C SER A 214 8.47 0.88 23.15
N SER A 215 7.85 1.92 22.56
CA SER A 215 8.01 2.27 21.14
C SER A 215 9.44 2.74 20.82
N GLN A 216 9.96 2.30 19.67
CA GLN A 216 11.20 2.83 19.06
C GLN A 216 11.00 4.24 18.49
N TYR A 217 9.76 4.61 18.16
CA TYR A 217 9.42 5.84 17.47
C TYR A 217 8.70 6.82 18.40
N LEU A 218 8.95 8.12 18.19
CA LEU A 218 8.12 9.21 18.68
C LEU A 218 7.42 9.89 17.50
N PHE A 219 6.12 10.12 17.61
CA PHE A 219 5.35 10.87 16.62
C PHE A 219 5.24 12.32 17.03
N ALA A 220 5.62 13.26 16.16
CA ALA A 220 5.59 14.69 16.48
C ALA A 220 5.03 15.53 15.32
N ARG A 221 4.47 16.69 15.67
CA ARG A 221 4.05 17.71 14.70
C ARG A 221 4.82 19.00 14.96
N LEU A 222 5.69 19.37 14.03
CA LEU A 222 6.63 20.49 14.18
C LEU A 222 6.76 21.31 12.89
N GLU A 223 7.09 22.59 13.02
CA GLU A 223 7.59 23.41 11.91
C GLU A 223 9.01 23.01 11.51
N ALA A 224 9.35 23.23 10.23
CA ALA A 224 10.70 23.00 9.70
C ALA A 224 11.83 23.59 10.57
N ARG A 225 11.64 24.80 11.10
CA ARG A 225 12.63 25.48 11.96
C ARG A 225 12.87 24.73 13.28
N ALA A 226 11.81 24.25 13.92
CA ALA A 226 11.90 23.48 15.17
C ALA A 226 12.54 22.10 14.94
N VAL A 227 12.20 21.42 13.84
CA VAL A 227 12.85 20.14 13.47
C VAL A 227 14.35 20.33 13.23
N SER A 228 14.75 21.38 12.50
CA SER A 228 16.17 21.69 12.28
C SER A 228 16.90 22.06 13.56
N ALA A 229 16.29 22.85 14.46
CA ALA A 229 16.88 23.21 15.74
C ALA A 229 17.07 21.97 16.65
N LEU A 230 16.08 21.07 16.70
CA LEU A 230 16.15 19.84 17.49
C LEU A 230 17.25 18.89 17.01
N VAL A 231 17.40 18.72 15.69
CA VAL A 231 18.47 17.90 15.10
C VAL A 231 19.84 18.52 15.35
N GLN A 232 19.98 19.85 15.24
CA GLN A 232 21.25 20.53 15.49
C GLN A 232 21.66 20.40 16.97
N LEU A 233 20.71 20.59 17.89
CA LEU A 233 20.95 20.46 19.33
C LEU A 233 21.42 19.05 19.74
N ASP A 234 20.89 18.00 19.10
CA ASP A 234 21.33 16.61 19.31
C ASP A 234 22.75 16.38 18.77
N ILE A 235 23.05 16.91 17.57
CA ILE A 235 24.38 16.84 16.95
C ILE A 235 25.43 17.55 17.81
N ASP A 236 25.14 18.76 18.30
CA ASP A 236 26.06 19.55 19.11
C ASP A 236 26.31 18.87 20.47
N THR A 237 25.25 18.43 21.14
CA THR A 237 25.32 17.67 22.40
C THR A 237 26.15 16.39 22.25
N ALA A 238 25.91 15.63 21.18
CA ALA A 238 26.64 14.40 20.90
C ALA A 238 28.11 14.65 20.52
N THR A 239 28.43 15.80 19.93
CA THR A 239 29.79 16.19 19.55
C THR A 239 30.62 16.55 20.78
N VAL A 240 30.13 17.46 21.63
CA VAL A 240 30.78 17.82 22.91
C VAL A 240 31.04 16.58 23.75
N ARG A 241 30.04 15.69 23.86
CA ARG A 241 30.16 14.45 24.64
C ARG A 241 31.13 13.44 24.03
N ALA A 242 31.32 13.43 22.71
CA ALA A 242 32.35 12.62 22.06
C ALA A 242 33.76 13.15 22.39
N GLU A 243 33.93 14.47 22.44
CA GLU A 243 35.21 15.11 22.79
C GLU A 243 35.59 14.84 24.25
N GLU A 244 34.65 14.99 25.20
CA GLU A 244 34.84 14.62 26.61
C GLU A 244 35.29 13.16 26.77
N LEU A 245 34.61 12.22 26.11
CA LEU A 245 34.93 10.80 26.20
C LEU A 245 36.27 10.45 25.54
N ARG A 246 36.66 11.15 24.46
CA ARG A 246 37.99 11.00 23.84
C ARG A 246 39.11 11.59 24.69
N ALA A 247 38.84 12.66 25.44
CA ALA A 247 39.78 13.26 26.39
C ALA A 247 39.98 12.39 27.64
N ALA A 248 38.95 11.64 28.06
CA ALA A 248 38.98 10.77 29.23
C ALA A 248 39.63 9.39 29.00
N THR A 249 40.33 9.16 27.88
CA THR A 249 40.93 7.86 27.55
C THR A 249 42.23 8.02 26.76
N ASP A 250 43.35 7.54 27.30
CA ASP A 250 44.67 7.64 26.64
C ASP A 250 44.87 6.66 25.46
N ASN A 251 43.94 5.72 25.27
CA ASN A 251 44.03 4.69 24.23
C ASN A 251 43.55 5.22 22.87
N GLU A 252 44.49 5.52 21.98
CA GLU A 252 44.25 6.00 20.60
C GLU A 252 43.32 5.10 19.75
N THR A 253 43.28 3.80 20.01
CA THR A 253 42.38 2.88 19.31
C THR A 253 40.93 3.09 19.76
N LEU A 254 40.70 3.32 21.06
CA LEU A 254 39.37 3.60 21.61
C LEU A 254 38.88 5.00 21.21
N LYS A 255 39.76 6.02 21.15
CA LYS A 255 39.39 7.38 20.68
C LYS A 255 38.74 7.36 19.29
N LYS A 256 39.24 6.50 18.39
CA LYS A 256 38.71 6.31 17.02
C LYS A 256 37.38 5.54 16.96
N GLN A 257 36.99 4.84 18.02
CA GLN A 257 35.75 4.07 18.12
C GLN A 257 34.57 4.86 18.72
N ILE A 258 34.75 6.16 19.03
CA ILE A 258 33.72 7.04 19.56
C ILE A 258 33.32 8.08 18.49
N PRO A 259 32.47 7.74 17.51
CA PRO A 259 31.89 8.73 16.60
C PRO A 259 30.72 9.47 17.28
N PRO A 260 30.58 10.80 17.10
CA PRO A 260 29.45 11.56 17.66
C PRO A 260 28.08 10.99 17.25
N ALA A 261 27.98 10.45 16.03
CA ALA A 261 26.75 9.85 15.51
C ALA A 261 26.14 8.76 16.41
N ASN A 262 26.96 8.00 17.15
CA ASN A 262 26.48 6.94 18.07
C ASN A 262 26.00 7.50 19.42
N LEU A 263 26.38 8.73 19.78
CA LEU A 263 26.00 9.38 21.03
C LEU A 263 24.70 10.20 20.92
N ARG A 264 24.24 10.47 19.70
CA ARG A 264 22.95 11.12 19.39
C ARG A 264 21.77 10.36 19.99
N ALA A 265 20.70 11.07 20.34
CA ALA A 265 19.41 10.51 20.71
C ALA A 265 18.56 10.18 19.48
N ILE A 266 18.66 10.98 18.41
CA ILE A 266 17.91 10.82 17.17
C ILE A 266 18.74 10.00 16.17
N TYR A 267 18.13 8.96 15.60
CA TYR A 267 18.70 8.19 14.50
C TYR A 267 18.31 8.81 13.14
N HIS A 268 17.01 8.91 12.88
CA HIS A 268 16.44 9.51 11.67
C HIS A 268 15.12 10.24 11.94
N ILE A 269 14.78 11.21 11.09
CA ILE A 269 13.46 11.85 11.04
C ILE A 269 12.82 11.60 9.67
N TRP A 270 11.63 11.00 9.71
CA TRP A 270 10.81 10.64 8.55
C TRP A 270 9.53 11.47 8.50
N PRO A 271 8.94 11.74 7.33
CA PRO A 271 7.57 12.25 7.24
C PRO A 271 6.54 11.17 7.63
N ASP A 272 5.53 11.54 8.44
CA ASP A 272 4.32 10.71 8.67
C ASP A 272 3.33 11.00 7.53
N PHE A 273 3.34 10.17 6.49
CA PHE A 273 2.51 10.37 5.29
C PHE A 273 1.03 10.07 5.56
N GLU A 274 0.13 10.92 5.07
CA GLU A 274 -1.29 10.60 5.03
C GLU A 274 -1.53 9.42 4.06
N VAL A 275 -2.05 8.32 4.58
CA VAL A 275 -2.44 7.14 3.80
C VAL A 275 -3.91 7.22 3.41
N SER A 276 -4.23 6.85 2.17
CA SER A 276 -5.59 6.85 1.63
C SER A 276 -5.97 5.48 1.06
N ALA A 277 -7.20 5.05 1.35
CA ALA A 277 -7.77 3.84 0.75
C ALA A 277 -7.92 4.05 -0.77
N THR A 278 -7.41 3.10 -1.56
CA THR A 278 -7.39 3.20 -3.02
C THR A 278 -7.75 1.86 -3.63
N ILE A 279 -8.98 1.77 -4.12
CA ILE A 279 -9.68 0.54 -4.44
C ILE A 279 -9.74 0.36 -5.96
N VAL A 280 -8.60 -0.04 -6.54
CA VAL A 280 -8.40 -0.65 -7.89
C VAL A 280 -6.90 -0.91 -8.20
N LYS A 281 -5.95 -0.41 -7.40
CA LYS A 281 -4.53 -0.27 -7.77
C LYS A 281 -3.75 -1.55 -8.19
N SER A 282 -4.21 -2.76 -7.88
CA SER A 282 -3.40 -3.96 -8.15
C SER A 282 -3.13 -4.18 -9.65
N ILE A 283 -4.04 -3.76 -10.52
CA ILE A 283 -3.88 -3.76 -11.98
C ILE A 283 -2.70 -2.88 -12.45
N ALA A 284 -2.48 -1.74 -11.79
CA ALA A 284 -1.39 -0.82 -12.08
C ALA A 284 -0.05 -1.31 -11.52
N THR A 285 -0.08 -2.00 -10.38
CA THR A 285 1.11 -2.60 -9.76
C THR A 285 1.77 -3.65 -10.66
N VAL A 286 0.97 -4.43 -11.39
CA VAL A 286 1.45 -5.40 -12.41
C VAL A 286 1.54 -4.81 -13.84
N LYS A 287 1.21 -3.52 -14.00
CA LYS A 287 1.16 -2.76 -15.26
C LYS A 287 0.21 -3.33 -16.33
N CYS A 288 -0.86 -3.99 -15.91
CA CYS A 288 -1.89 -4.47 -16.83
C CYS A 288 -2.68 -3.30 -17.45
N ASP A 289 -2.94 -2.24 -16.70
CA ASP A 289 -3.56 -1.00 -17.19
C ASP A 289 -2.76 -0.34 -18.34
N ALA A 290 -1.44 -0.28 -18.20
CA ALA A 290 -0.53 0.20 -19.24
C ALA A 290 -0.56 -0.72 -20.47
N ALA A 291 -0.61 -2.05 -20.27
CA ALA A 291 -0.68 -3.02 -21.35
C ALA A 291 -2.04 -2.99 -22.10
N HIS A 292 -3.14 -2.76 -21.39
CA HIS A 292 -4.47 -2.56 -21.97
C HIS A 292 -4.46 -1.33 -22.89
N ASN A 293 -3.92 -0.21 -22.41
CA ASN A 293 -3.89 1.05 -23.15
C ASN A 293 -2.89 1.04 -24.31
N ALA A 294 -1.72 0.41 -24.17
CA ALA A 294 -0.65 0.43 -25.17
C ALA A 294 -0.78 -0.66 -26.24
N PHE A 295 -1.28 -1.84 -25.88
CA PHE A 295 -1.27 -3.03 -26.75
C PHE A 295 -2.66 -3.68 -26.94
N ALA A 296 -3.72 -3.11 -26.35
CA ALA A 296 -5.04 -3.76 -26.29
C ALA A 296 -4.99 -5.20 -25.72
N ALA A 297 -4.09 -5.43 -24.75
CA ALA A 297 -3.84 -6.71 -24.10
C ALA A 297 -4.98 -7.12 -23.15
N LEU A 298 -6.15 -7.39 -23.72
CA LEU A 298 -7.41 -7.52 -22.97
C LEU A 298 -7.83 -8.98 -22.73
N GLY A 299 -7.09 -9.98 -23.23
CA GLY A 299 -7.44 -11.40 -23.08
C GLY A 299 -8.39 -11.95 -24.15
N ALA A 300 -8.75 -11.17 -25.16
CA ALA A 300 -9.69 -11.58 -26.18
C ALA A 300 -9.21 -12.83 -26.94
N GLY A 301 -10.09 -13.82 -27.09
CA GLY A 301 -9.78 -15.11 -27.74
C GLY A 301 -9.15 -16.14 -26.81
N ILE A 302 -8.67 -15.75 -25.64
CA ILE A 302 -8.05 -16.65 -24.65
C ILE A 302 -9.12 -17.16 -23.67
N THR A 303 -9.01 -18.43 -23.29
CA THR A 303 -9.88 -19.09 -22.31
C THR A 303 -9.05 -19.60 -21.14
N TRP A 304 -9.45 -19.28 -19.92
CA TRP A 304 -8.80 -19.69 -18.67
C TRP A 304 -9.75 -20.48 -17.79
N ALA A 305 -9.33 -21.61 -17.23
CA ALA A 305 -10.12 -22.35 -16.27
C ALA A 305 -9.77 -21.94 -14.83
N VAL A 306 -10.79 -21.88 -13.98
CA VAL A 306 -10.69 -21.61 -12.54
C VAL A 306 -11.08 -22.90 -11.83
N MET A 307 -10.11 -23.55 -11.18
CA MET A 307 -10.34 -24.74 -10.35
C MET A 307 -10.48 -24.29 -8.90
N ASP A 308 -11.72 -24.10 -8.44
CA ASP A 308 -12.03 -23.42 -7.18
C ASP A 308 -13.43 -23.81 -6.62
N SER A 309 -14.07 -22.98 -5.79
CA SER A 309 -15.41 -23.21 -5.20
C SER A 309 -16.61 -23.02 -6.15
N GLY A 310 -16.37 -22.54 -7.37
CA GLY A 310 -17.40 -22.20 -8.35
C GLY A 310 -17.17 -20.80 -8.93
N VAL A 311 -17.99 -20.39 -9.91
CA VAL A 311 -17.94 -19.02 -10.46
C VAL A 311 -19.34 -18.54 -10.78
N LYS A 312 -19.83 -17.57 -10.01
CA LYS A 312 -21.13 -16.93 -10.18
C LYS A 312 -21.23 -16.19 -11.53
N HIS A 313 -21.76 -16.87 -12.55
CA HIS A 313 -21.74 -16.42 -13.95
C HIS A 313 -22.55 -15.14 -14.22
N ASP A 314 -23.63 -14.93 -13.46
CA ASP A 314 -24.54 -13.78 -13.56
C ASP A 314 -24.02 -12.54 -12.81
N HIS A 315 -22.86 -12.63 -12.14
CA HIS A 315 -22.25 -11.50 -11.45
C HIS A 315 -21.97 -10.34 -12.44
N PRO A 316 -22.36 -9.07 -12.13
CA PRO A 316 -22.30 -7.96 -13.09
C PRO A 316 -20.94 -7.72 -13.75
N HIS A 317 -19.85 -8.14 -13.11
CA HIS A 317 -18.48 -8.08 -13.62
C HIS A 317 -18.24 -8.91 -14.90
N PHE A 318 -18.93 -10.04 -15.06
CA PHE A 318 -18.74 -10.97 -16.18
C PHE A 318 -19.71 -10.74 -17.35
N VAL A 319 -20.78 -9.97 -17.12
CA VAL A 319 -21.86 -9.73 -18.10
C VAL A 319 -21.36 -8.92 -19.29
N ARG A 320 -20.52 -7.90 -19.07
CA ARG A 320 -20.12 -6.92 -20.10
C ARG A 320 -19.43 -7.54 -21.32
N HIS A 321 -18.60 -8.56 -21.11
CA HIS A 321 -17.85 -9.26 -22.16
C HIS A 321 -18.29 -10.71 -22.36
N ALA A 322 -19.36 -11.15 -21.69
CA ALA A 322 -19.80 -12.55 -21.61
C ALA A 322 -18.63 -13.50 -21.27
N ASN A 323 -17.93 -13.19 -20.17
CA ASN A 323 -16.73 -13.91 -19.77
C ASN A 323 -17.02 -15.37 -19.43
N VAL A 324 -18.15 -15.63 -18.78
CA VAL A 324 -18.63 -16.96 -18.40
C VAL A 324 -19.79 -17.30 -19.33
N ASP A 325 -19.70 -18.40 -20.09
CA ASP A 325 -20.77 -18.85 -21.00
C ASP A 325 -21.52 -20.03 -20.37
N PRO A 326 -22.72 -19.83 -19.80
CA PRO A 326 -23.46 -20.89 -19.13
C PRO A 326 -23.94 -22.02 -20.07
N LEU A 327 -23.87 -21.83 -21.40
CA LEU A 327 -24.21 -22.86 -22.39
C LEU A 327 -23.01 -23.74 -22.78
N SER A 328 -21.80 -23.40 -22.33
CA SER A 328 -20.58 -24.13 -22.65
C SER A 328 -20.46 -25.42 -21.83
N THR A 329 -20.26 -26.56 -22.51
CA THR A 329 -20.04 -27.87 -21.86
C THR A 329 -18.65 -28.01 -21.22
N LEU A 330 -17.83 -26.94 -21.21
CA LEU A 330 -16.53 -26.92 -20.54
C LEU A 330 -16.67 -26.74 -19.03
N HIS A 331 -17.75 -26.13 -18.56
CA HIS A 331 -18.04 -25.94 -17.14
C HIS A 331 -18.44 -27.27 -16.50
N LYS A 332 -17.93 -27.55 -15.29
CA LYS A 332 -18.19 -28.82 -14.62
C LYS A 332 -17.96 -28.75 -13.12
N ASP A 333 -18.85 -29.41 -12.37
CA ASP A 333 -18.69 -29.67 -10.96
C ASP A 333 -18.06 -31.06 -10.74
N PHE A 334 -17.13 -31.14 -9.78
CA PHE A 334 -16.41 -32.33 -9.34
C PHE A 334 -16.54 -32.55 -7.83
N THR A 335 -17.40 -31.79 -7.15
CA THR A 335 -17.79 -32.05 -5.75
C THR A 335 -18.66 -33.31 -5.64
N VAL A 336 -19.03 -33.69 -4.41
CA VAL A 336 -19.76 -34.93 -4.15
C VAL A 336 -21.19 -34.87 -4.67
N ASP A 337 -21.81 -33.69 -4.60
CA ASP A 337 -23.20 -33.46 -5.00
C ASP A 337 -23.30 -33.21 -6.51
N GLY A 338 -22.34 -32.47 -7.10
CA GLY A 338 -22.13 -32.42 -8.55
C GLY A 338 -23.20 -31.65 -9.33
N ASP A 339 -23.90 -30.73 -8.67
CA ASP A 339 -25.10 -30.05 -9.18
C ASP A 339 -24.79 -28.92 -10.16
N ASP A 340 -24.07 -27.87 -9.74
CA ASP A 340 -23.87 -26.65 -10.55
C ASP A 340 -22.45 -26.04 -10.40
N PRO A 341 -21.65 -25.91 -11.49
CA PRO A 341 -20.37 -25.20 -11.47
C PRO A 341 -20.48 -23.66 -11.35
N PHE A 342 -21.68 -23.10 -11.45
CA PHE A 342 -21.94 -21.66 -11.35
C PHE A 342 -22.42 -21.22 -9.96
N GLU A 343 -22.85 -22.15 -9.11
CA GLU A 343 -23.05 -21.86 -7.70
C GLU A 343 -21.69 -21.70 -7.00
N ASP A 344 -21.62 -20.71 -6.10
CA ASP A 344 -20.42 -20.37 -5.33
C ASP A 344 -20.86 -19.76 -3.99
N GLU A 345 -21.34 -20.63 -3.10
CA GLU A 345 -21.85 -20.29 -1.77
C GLU A 345 -20.72 -19.92 -0.81
N ASN A 346 -19.47 -20.24 -1.17
CA ASN A 346 -18.25 -19.80 -0.51
C ASN A 346 -17.83 -18.39 -0.98
N GLY A 347 -17.86 -18.14 -2.28
CA GLY A 347 -17.52 -16.85 -2.91
C GLY A 347 -16.06 -16.70 -3.34
N HIS A 348 -15.18 -17.64 -2.98
CA HIS A 348 -13.75 -17.57 -3.26
C HIS A 348 -13.44 -17.69 -4.75
N GLY A 349 -14.04 -18.66 -5.46
CA GLY A 349 -13.83 -18.86 -6.89
C GLY A 349 -14.33 -17.70 -7.75
N THR A 350 -15.46 -17.07 -7.38
CA THR A 350 -15.96 -15.84 -8.02
C THR A 350 -15.00 -14.66 -7.81
N HIS A 351 -14.42 -14.52 -6.60
CA HIS A 351 -13.42 -13.49 -6.32
C HIS A 351 -12.15 -13.69 -7.17
N VAL A 352 -11.65 -14.94 -7.22
CA VAL A 352 -10.51 -15.37 -8.04
C VAL A 352 -10.76 -15.11 -9.53
N ALA A 353 -11.92 -15.50 -10.06
CA ALA A 353 -12.29 -15.28 -11.46
C ALA A 353 -12.34 -13.79 -11.83
N GLY A 354 -12.86 -12.93 -10.95
CA GLY A 354 -12.90 -11.47 -11.14
C GLY A 354 -11.53 -10.78 -11.16
N ILE A 355 -10.50 -11.39 -10.56
CA ILE A 355 -9.12 -10.89 -10.68
C ILE A 355 -8.55 -11.23 -12.07
N ILE A 356 -8.90 -12.40 -12.62
CA ILE A 356 -8.45 -12.84 -13.95
C ILE A 356 -9.13 -12.00 -15.04
N ALA A 357 -10.46 -11.94 -15.04
CA ALA A 357 -11.26 -11.44 -16.16
C ALA A 357 -12.56 -10.74 -15.71
N GLY A 358 -13.23 -10.11 -16.66
CA GLY A 358 -14.38 -9.26 -16.44
C GLY A 358 -14.04 -7.77 -16.30
N GLU A 359 -15.06 -6.94 -16.48
CA GLU A 359 -14.99 -5.48 -16.35
C GLU A 359 -16.38 -4.97 -15.96
N TYR A 360 -16.47 -4.30 -14.81
CA TYR A 360 -17.60 -3.46 -14.48
C TYR A 360 -17.24 -2.00 -14.71
N ARG A 361 -18.14 -1.25 -15.33
CA ARG A 361 -17.96 0.18 -15.59
C ARG A 361 -19.29 0.88 -15.78
N THR A 362 -19.53 1.93 -15.00
CA THR A 362 -20.68 2.83 -15.14
C THR A 362 -20.63 3.57 -16.47
N SER A 363 -21.80 3.97 -16.98
CA SER A 363 -21.90 4.68 -18.26
C SER A 363 -23.01 5.71 -18.20
N THR A 364 -22.73 6.92 -18.71
CA THR A 364 -23.72 7.99 -18.89
C THR A 364 -24.89 7.59 -19.79
N ASP A 365 -24.64 6.63 -20.69
CA ASP A 365 -25.61 6.19 -21.70
C ASP A 365 -26.46 5.01 -21.21
N LYS A 366 -26.14 4.49 -20.01
CA LYS A 366 -26.83 3.40 -19.30
C LYS A 366 -27.01 3.75 -17.82
N PRO A 367 -27.94 4.67 -17.48
CA PRO A 367 -28.16 5.15 -16.11
C PRO A 367 -28.60 4.06 -15.11
N GLU A 368 -28.97 2.87 -15.59
CA GLU A 368 -29.18 1.67 -14.78
C GLU A 368 -27.89 1.11 -14.16
N LEU A 369 -26.71 1.39 -14.72
CA LEU A 369 -25.41 0.99 -14.17
C LEU A 369 -24.92 2.01 -13.13
N GLN A 370 -25.44 1.88 -11.91
CA GLN A 370 -25.03 2.65 -10.73
C GLN A 370 -23.57 2.31 -10.31
N PRO A 371 -22.87 3.20 -9.58
CA PRO A 371 -21.56 2.88 -9.02
C PRO A 371 -21.64 1.63 -8.12
N ALA A 372 -20.82 0.64 -8.40
CA ALA A 372 -20.82 -0.63 -7.67
C ALA A 372 -20.29 -0.45 -6.24
N ILE A 373 -20.75 -1.29 -5.32
CA ILE A 373 -20.42 -1.19 -3.89
C ILE A 373 -19.31 -2.17 -3.57
N ALA A 374 -18.13 -1.65 -3.23
CA ALA A 374 -17.01 -2.41 -2.67
C ALA A 374 -16.97 -2.25 -1.15
N ILE A 375 -16.67 -3.33 -0.43
CA ILE A 375 -16.51 -3.32 1.02
C ILE A 375 -15.10 -3.80 1.41
N SER A 376 -14.45 -3.03 2.30
CA SER A 376 -13.14 -3.33 2.87
C SER A 376 -13.18 -3.33 4.40
N ARG A 377 -12.28 -4.10 5.03
CA ARG A 377 -12.13 -4.18 6.48
C ARG A 377 -10.85 -3.45 6.90
N GLN A 378 -10.96 -2.45 7.77
CA GLN A 378 -9.82 -1.67 8.26
C GLN A 378 -9.79 -1.71 9.79
N LEU A 379 -8.61 -1.89 10.39
CA LEU A 379 -8.47 -1.74 11.84
C LEU A 379 -8.72 -0.27 12.20
N LYS A 380 -9.64 -0.03 13.14
CA LYS A 380 -9.84 1.32 13.67
C LYS A 380 -8.56 1.80 14.33
N ARG A 381 -8.23 3.07 14.11
CA ARG A 381 -7.11 3.71 14.83
C ARG A 381 -7.39 3.62 16.33
N ASP A 382 -6.42 3.08 17.07
CA ASP A 382 -6.42 2.98 18.53
C ASP A 382 -7.34 1.89 19.16
N SER A 383 -7.74 0.84 18.41
CA SER A 383 -8.42 -0.35 18.96
C SER A 383 -8.18 -1.63 18.13
N GLU A 384 -8.50 -2.81 18.70
CA GLU A 384 -8.54 -4.09 17.95
C GLU A 384 -9.81 -4.24 17.07
N ASP A 385 -10.78 -3.33 17.20
CA ASP A 385 -12.00 -3.33 16.39
C ASP A 385 -11.72 -3.15 14.90
N VAL A 386 -12.45 -3.92 14.09
CA VAL A 386 -12.50 -3.75 12.63
C VAL A 386 -13.66 -2.83 12.24
N GLU A 387 -13.37 -1.79 11.47
CA GLU A 387 -14.33 -0.96 10.77
C GLU A 387 -14.57 -1.49 9.35
N VAL A 388 -15.84 -1.53 8.94
CA VAL A 388 -16.28 -1.93 7.61
C VAL A 388 -16.46 -0.67 6.77
N VAL A 389 -15.57 -0.45 5.82
CA VAL A 389 -15.53 0.73 4.95
C VAL A 389 -16.15 0.39 3.59
N GLU A 390 -17.30 1.01 3.32
CA GLU A 390 -17.99 0.99 2.03
C GLU A 390 -17.31 1.98 1.05
N THR A 391 -17.17 1.61 -0.22
CA THR A 391 -16.64 2.48 -1.26
C THR A 391 -17.36 2.24 -2.57
N LYS A 392 -17.71 3.32 -3.27
CA LYS A 392 -18.38 3.27 -4.57
C LYS A 392 -17.35 3.23 -5.69
N LEU A 393 -17.57 2.36 -6.67
CA LEU A 393 -16.69 2.12 -7.80
C LEU A 393 -17.40 2.41 -9.11
N ASP A 394 -16.89 3.41 -9.83
CA ASP A 394 -17.33 3.73 -11.19
C ASP A 394 -16.76 2.74 -12.22
N ALA A 395 -15.62 2.11 -11.92
CA ALA A 395 -15.03 1.05 -12.76
C ALA A 395 -14.12 0.11 -11.95
N ILE A 396 -14.10 -1.16 -12.34
CA ILE A 396 -13.16 -2.19 -11.88
C ILE A 396 -13.01 -3.28 -12.96
N SER A 397 -11.80 -3.81 -13.12
CA SER A 397 -11.44 -4.75 -14.19
C SER A 397 -10.50 -5.83 -13.66
N GLY A 398 -10.69 -7.07 -14.11
CA GLY A 398 -9.66 -8.10 -14.04
C GLY A 398 -8.44 -7.76 -14.91
N MET A 399 -7.37 -8.54 -14.80
CA MET A 399 -6.13 -8.33 -15.56
C MET A 399 -6.29 -8.59 -17.07
N ALA A 400 -7.26 -9.42 -17.45
CA ALA A 400 -7.62 -9.75 -18.84
C ALA A 400 -9.16 -9.67 -19.02
N PRO A 401 -9.74 -8.46 -19.10
CA PRO A 401 -11.18 -8.24 -18.99
C PRO A 401 -12.05 -8.95 -20.04
N ARG A 402 -11.47 -9.35 -21.19
CA ARG A 402 -12.14 -10.05 -22.30
C ARG A 402 -11.74 -11.53 -22.42
N CYS A 403 -11.02 -12.07 -21.45
CA CYS A 403 -10.73 -13.50 -21.37
C CYS A 403 -12.00 -14.28 -20.98
N ARG A 404 -12.20 -15.44 -21.60
CA ARG A 404 -13.27 -16.37 -21.21
C ARG A 404 -12.86 -17.17 -19.98
N ILE A 405 -13.77 -17.37 -19.05
CA ILE A 405 -13.59 -18.14 -17.83
C ILE A 405 -14.37 -19.46 -17.95
N VAL A 406 -13.70 -20.58 -17.65
CA VAL A 406 -14.32 -21.89 -17.44
C VAL A 406 -14.33 -22.17 -15.94
N SER A 407 -15.51 -22.45 -15.38
CA SER A 407 -15.67 -22.82 -13.98
C SER A 407 -15.52 -24.33 -13.81
N LEU A 408 -14.55 -24.75 -13.01
CA LEU A 408 -14.33 -26.14 -12.61
C LEU A 408 -14.46 -26.21 -11.08
N ARG A 409 -15.66 -26.48 -10.60
CA ARG A 409 -15.95 -26.52 -9.15
C ARG A 409 -15.34 -27.78 -8.55
N VAL A 410 -14.39 -27.60 -7.63
CA VAL A 410 -13.61 -28.68 -6.99
C VAL A 410 -13.61 -28.58 -5.47
N LEU A 411 -13.98 -27.41 -4.93
CA LEU A 411 -14.23 -27.16 -3.52
C LEU A 411 -15.75 -27.11 -3.26
N ASP A 412 -16.17 -27.59 -2.10
CA ASP A 412 -17.53 -27.49 -1.57
C ASP A 412 -17.85 -26.09 -1.04
N GLU A 413 -19.10 -25.90 -0.58
CA GLU A 413 -19.61 -24.70 0.08
C GLU A 413 -18.72 -24.21 1.26
N ASN A 414 -17.99 -25.12 1.93
CA ASN A 414 -17.12 -24.84 3.06
C ASN A 414 -15.66 -24.57 2.62
N GLY A 415 -15.40 -24.44 1.32
CA GLY A 415 -14.07 -24.24 0.74
C GLY A 415 -13.15 -25.47 0.84
N LYS A 416 -13.70 -26.67 1.04
CA LYS A 416 -12.94 -27.92 1.15
C LYS A 416 -13.09 -28.76 -0.11
N GLY A 417 -12.00 -29.37 -0.56
CA GLY A 417 -12.03 -30.26 -1.72
C GLY A 417 -11.02 -31.37 -1.59
N SER A 418 -11.27 -32.47 -2.30
CA SER A 418 -10.35 -33.61 -2.33
C SER A 418 -9.33 -33.45 -3.46
N VAL A 419 -8.13 -34.02 -3.28
CA VAL A 419 -7.10 -34.04 -4.34
C VAL A 419 -7.59 -34.81 -5.59
N SER A 420 -8.50 -35.79 -5.42
CA SER A 420 -9.16 -36.48 -6.52
C SER A 420 -10.02 -35.56 -7.39
N ASN A 421 -10.72 -34.57 -6.81
CA ASN A 421 -11.53 -33.62 -7.57
C ASN A 421 -10.65 -32.79 -8.51
N LEU A 422 -9.48 -32.35 -8.03
CA LEU A 422 -8.48 -31.62 -8.83
C LEU A 422 -7.89 -32.47 -9.95
N ILE A 423 -7.55 -33.73 -9.68
CA ILE A 423 -7.04 -34.65 -10.71
C ILE A 423 -8.12 -34.92 -11.78
N ALA A 424 -9.38 -35.07 -11.37
CA ALA A 424 -10.51 -35.20 -12.31
C ALA A 424 -10.72 -33.93 -13.16
N ALA A 425 -10.60 -32.75 -12.56
CA ALA A 425 -10.66 -31.47 -13.27
C ALA A 425 -9.50 -31.28 -14.25
N ILE A 426 -8.27 -31.67 -13.87
CA ILE A 426 -7.10 -31.68 -14.77
C ILE A 426 -7.35 -32.62 -15.96
N ASN A 427 -7.88 -33.82 -15.73
CA ASN A 427 -8.20 -34.76 -16.81
C ASN A 427 -9.29 -34.20 -17.75
N HIS A 428 -10.33 -33.56 -17.22
CA HIS A 428 -11.36 -32.88 -18.03
C HIS A 428 -10.77 -31.76 -18.91
N VAL A 429 -9.80 -30.98 -18.41
CA VAL A 429 -9.07 -29.99 -19.24
C VAL A 429 -8.24 -30.67 -20.32
N GLN A 430 -7.57 -31.78 -20.01
CA GLN A 430 -6.81 -32.55 -21.02
C GLN A 430 -7.73 -33.12 -22.11
N GLU A 431 -8.88 -33.70 -21.74
CA GLU A 431 -9.89 -34.22 -22.66
C GLU A 431 -10.46 -33.11 -23.56
N ALA A 432 -10.86 -31.98 -22.98
CA ALA A 432 -11.36 -30.81 -23.71
C ALA A 432 -10.35 -30.25 -24.72
N ASN A 433 -9.05 -30.33 -24.39
CA ASN A 433 -7.96 -29.91 -25.27
C ASN A 433 -7.46 -31.01 -26.23
N GLY A 434 -8.10 -32.19 -26.26
CA GLY A 434 -7.68 -33.33 -27.05
C GLY A 434 -6.24 -33.78 -26.75
N TYR A 435 -5.82 -33.70 -25.48
CA TYR A 435 -4.45 -33.94 -24.99
C TYR A 435 -3.39 -33.06 -25.68
N GLY A 436 -3.71 -31.77 -25.88
CA GLY A 436 -2.82 -30.78 -26.51
C GLY A 436 -2.91 -30.70 -28.02
N ARG A 437 -3.80 -31.48 -28.67
CA ARG A 437 -4.02 -31.43 -30.13
C ARG A 437 -4.83 -30.21 -30.56
N HIS A 438 -5.69 -29.68 -29.68
CA HIS A 438 -6.49 -28.51 -29.95
C HIS A 438 -6.74 -27.75 -28.65
N LEU A 439 -5.92 -26.73 -28.35
CA LEU A 439 -6.03 -25.95 -27.12
C LEU A 439 -7.27 -25.05 -27.17
N VAL A 440 -8.30 -25.43 -26.42
CA VAL A 440 -9.50 -24.62 -26.16
C VAL A 440 -9.35 -23.85 -24.84
N ILE A 441 -8.83 -24.52 -23.82
CA ILE A 441 -8.45 -23.97 -22.51
C ILE A 441 -6.93 -23.72 -22.53
N HIS A 442 -6.52 -22.47 -22.40
CA HIS A 442 -5.13 -22.03 -22.59
C HIS A 442 -4.33 -22.03 -21.29
N GLY A 443 -5.03 -21.85 -20.16
CA GLY A 443 -4.44 -21.92 -18.84
C GLY A 443 -5.43 -22.29 -17.75
N VAL A 444 -4.89 -22.62 -16.58
CA VAL A 444 -5.62 -23.03 -15.38
C VAL A 444 -5.07 -22.27 -14.19
N ASN A 445 -5.98 -21.70 -13.38
CA ASN A 445 -5.67 -21.12 -12.09
C ASN A 445 -6.04 -22.09 -10.96
N MET A 446 -5.10 -22.39 -10.07
CA MET A 446 -5.31 -23.16 -8.83
C MET A 446 -4.98 -22.28 -7.63
N SER A 447 -6.00 -21.64 -7.05
CA SER A 447 -5.87 -20.75 -5.89
C SER A 447 -6.00 -21.49 -4.55
N LEU A 448 -5.60 -22.77 -4.55
CA LEU A 448 -5.80 -23.76 -3.50
C LEU A 448 -4.58 -24.67 -3.39
N GLY A 449 -4.50 -25.45 -2.31
CA GLY A 449 -3.43 -26.42 -2.09
C GLY A 449 -3.42 -26.95 -0.66
N TYR A 450 -2.63 -27.98 -0.41
CA TYR A 450 -2.46 -28.60 0.90
C TYR A 450 -1.00 -28.54 1.36
N THR A 451 -0.78 -28.51 2.68
CA THR A 451 0.56 -28.46 3.26
C THR A 451 1.35 -29.70 2.85
N PHE A 452 2.55 -29.51 2.32
CA PHE A 452 3.49 -30.60 2.04
C PHE A 452 4.16 -31.08 3.34
N GLU A 453 4.12 -32.38 3.63
CA GLU A 453 4.82 -32.97 4.77
C GLU A 453 6.29 -33.29 4.41
N PRO A 454 7.30 -32.69 5.07
CA PRO A 454 8.71 -32.92 4.75
C PRO A 454 9.21 -34.36 4.95
N GLU A 455 8.44 -35.18 5.67
CA GLU A 455 8.70 -36.60 5.86
C GLU A 455 8.43 -37.43 4.59
N TRP A 456 7.74 -36.87 3.60
CA TRP A 456 7.51 -37.51 2.31
C TRP A 456 8.76 -37.40 1.43
N PHE A 457 9.33 -38.56 1.08
CA PHE A 457 10.61 -38.70 0.36
C PHE A 457 10.65 -38.12 -1.07
N ALA A 458 9.63 -37.41 -1.54
CA ALA A 458 9.48 -37.01 -2.95
C ALA A 458 8.70 -35.69 -3.12
N CYS A 459 9.28 -34.56 -2.69
CA CYS A 459 8.70 -33.23 -2.90
C CYS A 459 8.48 -32.94 -4.39
N GLY A 460 7.32 -32.39 -4.76
CA GLY A 460 6.94 -32.18 -6.16
C GLY A 460 6.63 -33.46 -6.96
N GLN A 461 6.60 -34.64 -6.34
CA GLN A 461 6.22 -35.92 -6.97
C GLN A 461 4.89 -36.48 -6.44
N SER A 462 4.11 -35.68 -5.70
CA SER A 462 2.74 -36.06 -5.36
C SER A 462 1.91 -36.26 -6.64
N PRO A 463 0.86 -37.11 -6.62
CA PRO A 463 0.04 -37.36 -7.81
C PRO A 463 -0.47 -36.07 -8.45
N LEU A 464 -0.86 -35.08 -7.63
CA LEU A 464 -1.30 -33.77 -8.11
C LEU A 464 -0.18 -32.99 -8.81
N CYS A 465 1.03 -32.92 -8.25
CA CYS A 465 2.17 -32.27 -8.91
C CYS A 465 2.52 -32.94 -10.25
N VAL A 466 2.46 -34.28 -10.31
CA VAL A 466 2.73 -35.05 -11.53
C VAL A 466 1.68 -34.78 -12.61
N GLU A 467 0.39 -34.74 -12.28
CA GLU A 467 -0.65 -34.40 -13.26
C GLU A 467 -0.61 -32.92 -13.68
N VAL A 468 -0.23 -32.01 -12.77
CA VAL A 468 0.04 -30.60 -13.11
C VAL A 468 1.19 -30.49 -14.12
N ASP A 469 2.34 -31.13 -13.88
CA ASP A 469 3.47 -31.08 -14.81
C ASP A 469 3.15 -31.76 -16.16
N ARG A 470 2.25 -32.76 -16.19
CA ARG A 470 1.73 -33.33 -17.45
C ARG A 470 0.81 -32.36 -18.18
N LEU A 471 -0.09 -31.68 -17.46
CA LEU A 471 -0.97 -30.66 -18.04
C LEU A 471 -0.14 -29.51 -18.64
N VAL A 472 0.92 -29.06 -17.96
CA VAL A 472 1.85 -28.03 -18.48
C VAL A 472 2.56 -28.52 -19.75
N LYS A 473 2.99 -29.78 -19.81
CA LYS A 473 3.58 -30.41 -21.02
C LYS A 473 2.59 -30.57 -22.17
N SER A 474 1.27 -30.55 -21.92
CA SER A 474 0.25 -30.59 -22.97
C SER A 474 -0.04 -29.23 -23.62
N GLY A 475 0.63 -28.16 -23.17
CA GLY A 475 0.51 -26.80 -23.71
C GLY A 475 -0.40 -25.86 -22.91
N VAL A 476 -0.85 -26.26 -21.72
CA VAL A 476 -1.73 -25.46 -20.86
C VAL A 476 -0.94 -24.80 -19.74
N VAL A 477 -1.00 -23.47 -19.61
CA VAL A 477 -0.29 -22.76 -18.53
C VAL A 477 -0.98 -23.04 -17.19
N VAL A 478 -0.27 -23.63 -16.21
CA VAL A 478 -0.83 -23.83 -14.86
C VAL A 478 -0.19 -22.84 -13.89
N VAL A 479 -1.03 -22.04 -13.23
CA VAL A 479 -0.63 -21.03 -12.24
C VAL A 479 -1.20 -21.43 -10.88
N VAL A 480 -0.34 -21.47 -9.86
CA VAL A 480 -0.65 -22.05 -8.53
C VAL A 480 -0.30 -21.07 -7.42
N ALA A 481 -1.16 -20.94 -6.42
CA ALA A 481 -0.86 -20.17 -5.20
C ALA A 481 0.24 -20.86 -4.36
N ALA A 482 1.22 -20.10 -3.84
CA ALA A 482 2.30 -20.67 -3.04
C ALA A 482 1.84 -21.28 -1.70
N GLY A 483 0.73 -20.80 -1.16
CA GLY A 483 0.23 -21.13 0.19
C GLY A 483 0.33 -19.96 1.17
N ASN A 484 -0.42 -20.06 2.28
CA ASN A 484 -0.48 -19.04 3.33
C ASN A 484 0.18 -19.51 4.65
N THR A 485 1.06 -20.52 4.58
CA THR A 485 1.71 -21.18 5.72
C THR A 485 3.10 -20.63 6.02
N GLY A 486 3.49 -19.49 5.42
CA GLY A 486 4.83 -18.90 5.53
C GLY A 486 5.23 -18.33 6.89
N TYR A 487 4.39 -18.49 7.91
CA TYR A 487 4.65 -18.17 9.31
C TYR A 487 4.02 -19.25 10.20
N GLY A 488 4.59 -19.48 11.37
CA GLY A 488 4.08 -20.45 12.34
C GLY A 488 4.52 -20.12 13.76
N THR A 489 3.94 -20.80 14.74
CA THR A 489 4.19 -20.54 16.17
C THR A 489 5.22 -21.52 16.71
N LEU A 490 6.45 -21.04 16.94
CA LEU A 490 7.48 -21.80 17.63
C LEU A 490 7.16 -21.83 19.13
N LYS A 491 6.89 -23.03 19.66
CA LYS A 491 6.70 -23.23 21.11
C LYS A 491 8.06 -23.19 21.80
N SER A 492 8.30 -22.16 22.61
CA SER A 492 9.45 -22.06 23.51
C SER A 492 9.04 -22.28 24.97
N THR A 493 10.01 -22.50 25.85
CA THR A 493 9.80 -22.54 27.31
C THR A 493 9.31 -21.21 27.90
N ALA A 494 9.43 -20.10 27.16
CA ALA A 494 8.92 -18.78 27.53
C ALA A 494 7.54 -18.45 26.92
N GLY A 495 6.92 -19.39 26.19
CA GLY A 495 5.67 -19.20 25.44
C GLY A 495 5.82 -19.45 23.94
N GLY A 496 4.70 -19.38 23.22
CA GLY A 496 4.68 -19.51 21.76
C GLY A 496 5.04 -18.18 21.08
N THR A 497 6.07 -18.18 20.24
CA THR A 497 6.50 -17.01 19.47
C THR A 497 6.28 -17.25 17.98
N SER A 498 5.58 -16.34 17.30
CA SER A 498 5.40 -16.41 15.85
C SER A 498 6.73 -16.13 15.13
N ALA A 499 7.08 -16.98 14.17
CA ALA A 499 8.27 -16.86 13.35
C ALA A 499 7.97 -17.15 11.87
N GLY A 500 8.74 -16.55 10.96
CA GLY A 500 8.71 -16.91 9.55
C GLY A 500 9.27 -18.31 9.34
N MET A 501 8.62 -19.12 8.50
CA MET A 501 9.02 -20.50 8.22
C MET A 501 9.40 -20.65 6.73
N ALA A 502 10.60 -21.18 6.48
CA ALA A 502 11.03 -21.70 5.18
C ALA A 502 10.46 -23.11 4.96
N LEU A 503 10.59 -23.66 3.75
CA LEU A 503 10.04 -24.98 3.37
C LEU A 503 8.50 -25.06 3.52
N THR A 504 7.80 -23.95 3.22
CA THR A 504 6.35 -23.81 3.44
C THR A 504 5.51 -23.77 2.16
N ILE A 505 6.12 -24.00 0.99
CA ILE A 505 5.39 -24.09 -0.27
C ILE A 505 4.44 -25.29 -0.21
N ASN A 506 3.14 -25.03 -0.38
CA ASN A 506 2.11 -26.05 -0.41
C ASN A 506 2.11 -26.81 -1.75
N ASP A 507 1.57 -28.02 -1.78
CA ASP A 507 1.27 -28.72 -3.03
C ASP A 507 -0.06 -28.20 -3.62
N PRO A 508 -0.16 -27.96 -4.95
CA PRO A 508 0.79 -28.31 -6.00
C PRO A 508 1.83 -27.24 -6.35
N GLY A 509 2.06 -26.24 -5.49
CA GLY A 509 3.08 -25.21 -5.68
C GLY A 509 4.52 -25.75 -5.73
N ASN A 510 4.76 -26.98 -5.29
CA ASN A 510 6.03 -27.71 -5.47
C ASN A 510 6.20 -28.38 -6.85
N ALA A 511 5.17 -28.36 -7.73
CA ALA A 511 5.29 -28.84 -9.11
C ALA A 511 6.33 -28.02 -9.89
N ASP A 512 7.08 -28.68 -10.78
CA ASP A 512 8.28 -28.09 -11.37
C ASP A 512 7.96 -27.06 -12.46
N LEU A 513 7.01 -27.42 -13.33
CA LEU A 513 6.67 -26.65 -14.52
C LEU A 513 5.55 -25.63 -14.26
N ALA A 514 4.76 -25.82 -13.20
CA ALA A 514 3.79 -24.82 -12.74
C ALA A 514 4.45 -23.47 -12.42
N ILE A 515 3.70 -22.38 -12.60
CA ILE A 515 4.08 -21.04 -12.15
C ILE A 515 3.50 -20.84 -10.75
N THR A 516 4.35 -20.97 -9.73
CA THR A 516 3.97 -20.83 -8.32
C THR A 516 4.12 -19.38 -7.89
N VAL A 517 3.06 -18.80 -7.31
CA VAL A 517 2.94 -17.36 -7.08
C VAL A 517 2.83 -17.03 -5.59
N GLY A 518 3.76 -16.23 -5.07
CA GLY A 518 3.68 -15.64 -3.73
C GLY A 518 2.97 -14.27 -3.69
N SER A 519 2.62 -13.82 -2.49
CA SER A 519 1.83 -12.59 -2.26
C SER A 519 2.69 -11.38 -1.91
N THR A 520 2.25 -10.20 -2.35
CA THR A 520 2.75 -8.87 -1.97
C THR A 520 1.58 -7.90 -1.69
N HIS A 521 1.88 -6.74 -1.08
CA HIS A 521 0.89 -5.67 -0.87
C HIS A 521 0.41 -5.06 -2.20
N ARG A 522 -0.89 -4.77 -2.31
CA ARG A 522 -1.54 -4.35 -3.58
C ARG A 522 -0.91 -3.18 -4.32
N ASP A 523 -0.34 -2.23 -3.60
CA ASP A 523 0.16 -0.95 -4.14
C ASP A 523 1.49 -0.48 -3.56
N MET A 524 2.02 -1.18 -2.55
CA MET A 524 3.30 -0.85 -1.91
C MET A 524 4.25 -2.07 -1.83
N PRO A 525 4.39 -2.89 -2.89
CA PRO A 525 5.18 -4.14 -2.85
C PRO A 525 6.68 -3.88 -2.64
N HIS A 526 7.20 -2.72 -3.06
CA HIS A 526 8.61 -2.36 -2.78
C HIS A 526 8.85 -2.04 -1.29
N VAL A 527 7.85 -1.49 -0.60
CA VAL A 527 7.95 -1.07 0.81
C VAL A 527 7.76 -2.28 1.72
N TYR A 528 6.59 -2.92 1.64
CA TYR A 528 6.27 -4.08 2.49
C TYR A 528 6.97 -5.36 2.04
N GLY A 529 7.30 -5.49 0.76
CA GLY A 529 7.88 -6.72 0.21
C GLY A 529 6.83 -7.81 0.06
N VAL A 530 7.26 -9.04 0.33
CA VAL A 530 6.45 -10.26 0.30
C VAL A 530 5.59 -10.32 1.57
N SER A 531 4.29 -10.54 1.42
CA SER A 531 3.34 -10.62 2.54
C SER A 531 3.78 -11.70 3.54
N TYR A 532 3.69 -11.40 4.84
CA TYR A 532 4.26 -12.26 5.89
C TYR A 532 3.72 -13.70 5.84
N PHE A 533 2.42 -13.86 5.52
CA PHE A 533 1.75 -15.15 5.42
C PHE A 533 2.15 -15.96 4.18
N SER A 534 2.65 -15.31 3.11
CA SER A 534 3.02 -15.99 1.87
C SER A 534 4.03 -17.09 2.16
N SER A 535 3.74 -18.30 1.75
CA SER A 535 4.66 -19.44 1.81
C SER A 535 5.97 -19.15 1.09
N LYS A 536 7.04 -19.74 1.60
CA LYS A 536 8.44 -19.43 1.26
C LYS A 536 9.18 -20.72 0.96
N GLY A 537 10.04 -20.67 -0.05
CA GLY A 537 10.92 -21.77 -0.40
C GLY A 537 12.07 -21.99 0.60
N PRO A 538 13.07 -22.82 0.22
CA PRO A 538 13.04 -23.72 -0.94
C PRO A 538 11.87 -24.72 -0.87
N THR A 539 11.67 -25.49 -1.94
CA THR A 539 10.88 -26.73 -1.85
C THR A 539 11.59 -27.74 -0.93
N GLY A 540 10.90 -28.81 -0.51
CA GLY A 540 11.50 -29.89 0.30
C GLY A 540 12.74 -30.53 -0.31
N ASP A 541 12.86 -30.51 -1.65
CA ASP A 541 13.99 -31.01 -2.43
C ASP A 541 15.00 -29.92 -2.87
N GLY A 542 14.85 -28.67 -2.39
CA GLY A 542 15.84 -27.60 -2.58
C GLY A 542 15.65 -26.71 -3.81
N ARG A 543 14.58 -26.88 -4.60
CA ARG A 543 14.28 -26.02 -5.77
C ARG A 543 13.84 -24.63 -5.34
N ILE A 544 14.09 -23.64 -6.20
CA ILE A 544 13.70 -22.24 -5.96
C ILE A 544 12.21 -22.05 -6.30
N LYS A 545 11.41 -21.89 -5.26
CA LYS A 545 9.99 -21.50 -5.30
C LYS A 545 9.74 -20.42 -4.23
N PRO A 546 8.72 -19.54 -4.37
CA PRO A 546 7.85 -19.39 -5.55
C PRO A 546 8.65 -18.91 -6.78
N ASP A 547 8.07 -19.05 -7.98
CA ASP A 547 8.73 -18.61 -9.22
C ASP A 547 8.75 -17.07 -9.32
N LEU A 548 7.68 -16.42 -8.88
CA LEU A 548 7.51 -14.97 -8.85
C LEU A 548 6.44 -14.57 -7.80
N VAL A 549 6.21 -13.26 -7.63
CA VAL A 549 5.17 -12.74 -6.74
C VAL A 549 4.25 -11.73 -7.43
N ALA A 550 3.03 -11.61 -6.90
CA ALA A 550 2.01 -10.70 -7.39
C ALA A 550 1.20 -10.08 -6.23
N PRO A 551 0.35 -9.07 -6.47
CA PRO A 551 -0.57 -8.53 -5.47
C PRO A 551 -1.49 -9.61 -4.88
N GLY A 552 -1.41 -9.85 -3.57
CA GLY A 552 -2.26 -10.82 -2.86
C GLY A 552 -2.83 -10.32 -1.54
N GLU A 553 -2.40 -9.16 -1.04
CA GLU A 553 -2.91 -8.56 0.19
C GLU A 553 -3.82 -7.35 -0.11
N LYS A 554 -4.99 -7.32 0.53
CA LYS A 554 -6.07 -6.31 0.41
C LYS A 554 -6.62 -6.20 -1.02
N ILE A 555 -6.81 -7.34 -1.68
CA ILE A 555 -7.31 -7.39 -3.05
C ILE A 555 -8.83 -7.32 -3.06
N ILE A 556 -9.36 -6.40 -3.85
CA ILE A 556 -10.81 -6.20 -4.02
C ILE A 556 -11.21 -6.78 -5.37
N SER A 557 -12.17 -7.71 -5.32
CA SER A 557 -12.75 -8.41 -6.47
C SER A 557 -14.17 -8.85 -6.12
N CYS A 558 -14.83 -9.53 -7.05
CA CYS A 558 -16.25 -9.87 -7.04
C CYS A 558 -16.71 -10.52 -5.73
N ALA A 559 -17.88 -10.13 -5.24
CA ALA A 559 -18.48 -10.66 -4.02
C ALA A 559 -19.55 -11.70 -4.35
N ALA A 560 -19.43 -12.87 -3.73
CA ALA A 560 -20.46 -13.92 -3.74
C ALA A 560 -20.43 -14.69 -2.40
N GLY A 561 -21.43 -15.52 -2.18
CA GLY A 561 -21.42 -16.53 -1.12
C GLY A 561 -21.14 -16.01 0.30
N GLU A 562 -20.40 -16.80 1.05
CA GLU A 562 -19.93 -16.53 2.42
C GLU A 562 -18.98 -15.35 2.44
N LEU A 563 -18.07 -15.22 1.47
CA LEU A 563 -17.15 -14.09 1.35
C LEU A 563 -17.88 -12.73 1.32
N GLN A 564 -19.04 -12.67 0.64
CA GLN A 564 -19.93 -11.52 0.67
C GLN A 564 -20.53 -11.31 2.07
N ARG A 565 -21.18 -12.34 2.64
CA ARG A 565 -21.86 -12.28 3.94
C ARG A 565 -20.92 -11.92 5.10
N ASP A 566 -19.73 -12.49 5.14
CA ASP A 566 -18.73 -12.23 6.17
C ASP A 566 -18.28 -10.78 6.14
N VAL A 567 -17.84 -10.30 4.97
CA VAL A 567 -17.21 -8.98 4.85
C VAL A 567 -18.24 -7.85 4.93
N ALA A 568 -19.45 -8.06 4.40
CA ALA A 568 -20.52 -7.07 4.34
C ALA A 568 -21.54 -7.15 5.50
N GLY A 569 -21.64 -8.29 6.18
CA GLY A 569 -22.83 -8.64 6.96
C GLY A 569 -24.04 -8.83 6.04
N GLU A 570 -25.19 -8.30 6.44
CA GLU A 570 -26.43 -8.31 5.65
C GLU A 570 -26.47 -7.21 4.55
N LYS A 571 -25.41 -6.41 4.39
CA LYS A 571 -25.41 -5.32 3.40
C LYS A 571 -25.18 -5.86 1.98
N PRO A 572 -25.94 -5.39 0.97
CA PRO A 572 -25.64 -5.71 -0.42
C PRO A 572 -24.32 -5.04 -0.85
N CYS A 573 -23.42 -5.82 -1.45
CA CYS A 573 -22.22 -5.33 -2.12
C CYS A 573 -21.88 -6.17 -3.34
N ASP A 574 -21.17 -5.57 -4.29
CA ASP A 574 -20.74 -6.22 -5.54
C ASP A 574 -19.26 -6.67 -5.46
N TYR A 575 -18.47 -6.08 -4.55
CA TYR A 575 -17.04 -6.37 -4.40
C TYR A 575 -16.62 -6.41 -2.93
N VAL A 576 -15.64 -7.25 -2.59
CA VAL A 576 -15.11 -7.41 -1.22
C VAL A 576 -13.59 -7.50 -1.19
N GLU A 577 -12.99 -6.96 -0.14
CA GLU A 577 -11.55 -7.04 0.14
C GLU A 577 -11.19 -8.34 0.86
N THR A 578 -10.24 -9.10 0.30
CA THR A 578 -9.64 -10.27 0.98
C THR A 578 -8.11 -10.30 0.76
N SER A 579 -7.42 -11.21 1.44
CA SER A 579 -5.96 -11.35 1.39
C SER A 579 -5.54 -12.82 1.38
N GLY A 580 -4.65 -13.19 0.47
CA GLY A 580 -4.08 -14.53 0.35
C GLY A 580 -3.23 -14.70 -0.91
N THR A 581 -2.36 -15.71 -0.94
CA THR A 581 -1.69 -16.13 -2.19
C THR A 581 -2.69 -16.59 -3.26
N SER A 582 -3.87 -17.04 -2.83
CA SER A 582 -5.06 -17.29 -3.65
C SER A 582 -5.54 -16.09 -4.47
N MET A 583 -5.22 -14.85 -4.07
CA MET A 583 -5.48 -13.64 -4.85
C MET A 583 -4.26 -13.23 -5.70
N ALA A 584 -3.05 -13.68 -5.36
CA ALA A 584 -1.85 -13.42 -6.15
C ALA A 584 -1.78 -14.27 -7.42
N ALA A 585 -2.11 -15.56 -7.34
CA ALA A 585 -2.17 -16.45 -8.50
C ALA A 585 -3.04 -15.92 -9.67
N PRO A 586 -4.29 -15.46 -9.46
CA PRO A 586 -5.13 -14.98 -10.55
C PRO A 586 -4.64 -13.67 -11.20
N HIS A 587 -3.86 -12.83 -10.50
CA HIS A 587 -3.20 -11.69 -11.16
C HIS A 587 -2.22 -12.15 -12.25
N VAL A 588 -1.48 -13.24 -11.98
CA VAL A 588 -0.52 -13.81 -12.92
C VAL A 588 -1.25 -14.55 -14.04
N SER A 589 -2.28 -15.34 -13.71
CA SER A 589 -3.16 -15.99 -14.69
C SER A 589 -3.74 -14.99 -15.69
N GLY A 590 -4.36 -13.91 -15.20
CA GLY A 590 -4.92 -12.88 -16.08
C GLY A 590 -3.85 -12.07 -16.82
N ALA A 591 -2.69 -11.80 -16.23
CA ALA A 591 -1.58 -11.16 -16.96
C ALA A 591 -1.07 -12.04 -18.11
N ILE A 592 -0.99 -13.36 -17.94
CA ILE A 592 -0.63 -14.30 -19.01
C ILE A 592 -1.74 -14.37 -20.07
N ALA A 593 -3.02 -14.40 -19.67
CA ALA A 593 -4.13 -14.35 -20.63
C ALA A 593 -4.12 -13.06 -21.46
N ALA A 594 -3.83 -11.92 -20.84
CA ALA A 594 -3.65 -10.64 -21.51
C ALA A 594 -2.47 -10.68 -22.50
N PHE A 595 -1.30 -11.20 -22.08
CA PHE A 595 -0.13 -11.41 -22.94
C PHE A 595 -0.46 -12.26 -24.17
N LEU A 596 -1.07 -13.44 -23.99
CA LEU A 596 -1.40 -14.37 -25.07
C LEU A 596 -2.41 -13.81 -26.07
N SER A 597 -3.28 -12.88 -25.67
CA SER A 597 -4.20 -12.21 -26.60
C SER A 597 -3.51 -11.25 -27.59
N VAL A 598 -2.29 -10.80 -27.28
CA VAL A 598 -1.44 -9.99 -28.17
C VAL A 598 -0.36 -10.84 -28.83
N ARG A 599 0.16 -11.84 -28.11
CA ARG A 599 1.28 -12.70 -28.48
C ARG A 599 0.83 -14.14 -28.61
N GLY A 600 -0.11 -14.37 -29.53
CA GLY A 600 -0.72 -15.68 -29.79
C GLY A 600 0.27 -16.74 -30.28
N GLU A 601 1.44 -16.34 -30.77
CA GLU A 601 2.53 -17.22 -31.18
C GLU A 601 3.11 -18.08 -30.04
N PHE A 602 2.88 -17.72 -28.77
CA PHE A 602 3.30 -18.51 -27.60
C PHE A 602 2.22 -19.46 -27.08
N ILE A 603 1.02 -19.51 -27.68
CA ILE A 603 -0.03 -20.45 -27.25
C ILE A 603 0.47 -21.89 -27.42
N GLY A 604 0.53 -22.63 -26.31
CA GLY A 604 1.09 -23.99 -26.24
C GLY A 604 2.55 -24.06 -25.78
N ASP A 605 3.33 -22.96 -25.84
CA ASP A 605 4.72 -22.92 -25.37
C ASP A 605 4.79 -22.46 -23.90
N THR A 606 4.33 -23.33 -23.01
CA THR A 606 4.21 -23.06 -21.58
C THR A 606 5.55 -22.78 -20.90
N GLN A 607 6.62 -23.47 -21.33
CA GLN A 607 7.96 -23.22 -20.82
C GLN A 607 8.43 -21.82 -21.22
N ARG A 608 8.25 -21.41 -22.48
CA ARG A 608 8.66 -20.08 -22.92
C ARG A 608 7.88 -18.95 -22.26
N ILE A 609 6.58 -19.15 -22.03
CA ILE A 609 5.75 -18.23 -21.23
C ILE A 609 6.33 -18.07 -19.81
N LYS A 610 6.65 -19.19 -19.13
CA LYS A 610 7.27 -19.16 -17.80
C LYS A 610 8.62 -18.44 -17.82
N GLU A 611 9.49 -18.72 -18.78
CA GLU A 611 10.77 -18.04 -18.97
C GLU A 611 10.62 -16.52 -19.15
N ILE A 612 9.68 -16.08 -19.99
CA ILE A 612 9.41 -14.65 -20.23
C ILE A 612 8.96 -13.98 -18.92
N PHE A 613 7.91 -14.50 -18.28
CA PHE A 613 7.34 -13.87 -17.08
C PHE A 613 8.33 -13.85 -15.90
N VAL A 614 9.07 -14.93 -15.68
CA VAL A 614 10.14 -15.00 -14.66
C VAL A 614 11.29 -14.06 -15.03
N GLY A 615 11.70 -14.01 -16.30
CA GLY A 615 12.81 -13.17 -16.76
C GLY A 615 12.53 -11.66 -16.76
N THR A 616 11.26 -11.25 -16.83
CA THR A 616 10.87 -9.83 -16.92
C THR A 616 10.40 -9.20 -15.61
N CYS A 617 10.28 -9.97 -14.53
CA CYS A 617 9.88 -9.51 -13.20
C CYS A 617 10.68 -8.31 -12.69
N THR A 618 10.03 -7.46 -11.91
CA THR A 618 10.66 -6.35 -11.18
C THR A 618 11.16 -6.85 -9.82
N ASP A 619 12.48 -6.93 -9.65
CA ASP A 619 13.12 -7.31 -8.39
C ASP A 619 12.73 -6.39 -7.21
N LEU A 620 12.21 -6.97 -6.12
CA LEU A 620 11.86 -6.28 -4.88
C LEU A 620 13.03 -6.22 -3.87
N ARG A 621 14.20 -6.76 -4.24
CA ARG A 621 15.43 -6.87 -3.42
C ARG A 621 15.20 -7.61 -2.10
N ARG A 622 14.43 -8.71 -2.18
CA ARG A 622 14.18 -9.64 -1.06
C ARG A 622 14.83 -11.00 -1.34
N ASP A 623 14.81 -11.89 -0.37
CA ASP A 623 15.35 -13.24 -0.53
C ASP A 623 14.70 -13.98 -1.71
N ARG A 624 15.48 -14.71 -2.52
CA ARG A 624 15.00 -15.45 -3.69
C ARG A 624 13.94 -16.50 -3.33
N TYR A 625 14.03 -17.13 -2.17
CA TYR A 625 13.02 -18.08 -1.70
C TYR A 625 11.73 -17.40 -1.20
N PHE A 626 11.70 -16.07 -1.12
CA PHE A 626 10.52 -15.32 -0.67
C PHE A 626 9.85 -14.65 -1.87
N GLN A 627 10.62 -13.99 -2.75
CA GLN A 627 10.08 -13.24 -3.90
C GLN A 627 10.18 -13.97 -5.26
N GLY A 628 10.88 -15.11 -5.33
CA GLY A 628 11.21 -15.74 -6.60
C GLY A 628 12.04 -14.80 -7.49
N ALA A 629 11.60 -14.64 -8.74
CA ALA A 629 12.16 -13.67 -9.69
C ALA A 629 11.93 -12.21 -9.29
N GLY A 630 10.83 -11.91 -8.59
CA GLY A 630 10.35 -10.56 -8.27
C GLY A 630 8.86 -10.40 -8.55
N LEU A 631 8.41 -9.16 -8.58
CA LEU A 631 7.03 -8.78 -8.89
C LEU A 631 6.73 -8.90 -10.39
N VAL A 632 5.64 -9.56 -10.76
CA VAL A 632 5.20 -9.69 -12.16
C VAL A 632 4.96 -8.32 -12.82
N ASP A 633 5.35 -8.21 -14.10
CA ASP A 633 5.27 -6.99 -14.90
C ASP A 633 4.86 -7.31 -16.35
N LEU A 634 3.59 -7.06 -16.68
CA LEU A 634 3.05 -7.40 -18.00
C LEU A 634 3.65 -6.54 -19.12
N MET A 635 3.93 -5.26 -18.85
CA MET A 635 4.54 -4.38 -19.85
C MET A 635 5.93 -4.86 -20.25
N ARG A 636 6.77 -5.24 -19.28
CA ARG A 636 8.08 -5.81 -19.56
C ARG A 636 7.97 -7.17 -20.26
N ALA A 637 7.00 -8.01 -19.90
CA ALA A 637 6.74 -9.28 -20.59
C ALA A 637 6.45 -9.07 -22.08
N ILE A 638 5.48 -8.20 -22.43
CA ILE A 638 5.10 -7.90 -23.83
C ILE A 638 6.25 -7.26 -24.62
N GLN A 639 7.04 -6.39 -23.98
CA GLN A 639 8.18 -5.69 -24.62
C GLN A 639 9.45 -6.53 -24.76
N SER A 640 9.52 -7.71 -24.13
CA SER A 640 10.72 -8.57 -24.16
C SER A 640 10.84 -9.48 -25.38
N VAL A 641 9.80 -9.51 -26.23
CA VAL A 641 9.62 -10.42 -27.38
C VAL A 641 9.26 -9.68 -28.67
#